data_AF-A0A6D2LCV3-F1
#
_entry.id   AF-A0A6D2LCV3-F1
#
_cell.length_a   1.000
_cell.length_b   1.000
_cell.length_c   1.000
_cell.angle_alpha   90.00
_cell.angle_beta   90.00
_cell.angle_gamma   90.00
#
_symmetry.space_group_name_H-M   'P 1'
#
loop_
_entity.id
_entity.type
_entity.pdbx_description
1 polymer ?
#
loop_
_entity_poly.entity_id
_entity_poly.type
_entity_poly.pdbx_seq_one_letter_code
_entity_poly.pdbx_strand_id
1 'polypeptide(L)'
;MHCSPPHLSCTSLFQSFIVFLSATGCCFAADPYVFFDWTVSYLTASPLGTRQQVIGINGQFPGPILNVTTNWNVVMNVKNNLDEPLLLSWNGIQHRKNSWQDGVLGTNCPIPPGWNWTYEFQVKDQIGSFFYFPSTNFQRAAGGYGGIIINNRDIIPLPFPLPDGGDVTLFISDWFTKSHKKLRKDVESKIDFGAPDGIVINGLGPFPYSPELASDNIPFGTINVEPGRTYRFRVHNSGIATSLNFRIQNHNLLLVETEGSYTVQQNYTNMDIHVGQSFSFLVTMDQSGSNDYYIVASTRFAKPSSPGKAIGVAILRYSNSQGPASGPLPDPPNELDTFFSMNQARSIRLNVSAGAARPNPQGSFKYGQITVTDVYVIVNRPPELIEGRLRTTLNGISYFPPSTPLKLAQHYNISGVYKLDFPKRPMNRHPKVDTSVINGTFKGFMEIIFQNSETSVKSYHLDGYAFFVVGMDFGLWTENSRSTYNKGDGVARSTTQVFPGAWTAILVYLDNAGMWNLRIDNLASWYLGQEAYLNVVNPEIDSSENTIPENAIYCGRLSPLQKDQAERVHFSGSQRSILVTSRGILLAVFSPSFLASQSSPFSSPAQTRRIRHGASRSLRVTASRSSFDVVVVGGGIIGLTIARQFLTGSDLSVAVVDKAVPCSGATGAGQGYIWMTHKKPGSDIWDLAMRSHQLWHNLAESLNDEGLDPQELLGWKKTGSLMIGKTSQECATLKQKVHELSEAGLRTEYLSSADLFRKEPAILVDDHTGAAFLPDDSQLDAHRAVAYIEKGNREFAREGRYAEFYHEPVTGLIRSDGGSKEVTGVQTSKRNLYGKKATIVAAGCWSGSLMHELLKDCNISMDVPVKPRKGHLLVVENFDSFHLNHGIMEAGYADHQSASSPGLDVEERMLSISMTATIDATGNLVLGSSREFVGFDTEADETIIRCIWERAAEFFPKLRDISLESFIRNRKVRVGLRPYMPDGKPVIGSVPGLQNLYLAAGHEGGGLSMALGTAEMVSDMVLEKPSQVDSSAFGVKGRCC
;
A
#
# COMPACT_ATOMS: atom_id res chain seq x y z
N MET A 1 11.80 71.15 -5.39
CA MET A 1 12.30 70.28 -6.47
C MET A 1 11.45 69.03 -6.45
N HIS A 2 10.76 68.79 -7.56
CA HIS A 2 9.55 67.99 -7.65
C HIS A 2 9.81 66.49 -7.85
N CYS A 3 8.89 65.71 -7.28
CA CYS A 3 8.59 64.31 -7.54
C CYS A 3 8.41 63.97 -9.02
N SER A 4 8.80 62.75 -9.41
CA SER A 4 7.99 61.81 -10.22
C SER A 4 8.63 60.41 -10.22
N PRO A 5 7.84 59.33 -10.40
CA PRO A 5 8.10 58.00 -9.83
C PRO A 5 8.64 56.97 -10.84
N PRO A 6 9.19 55.80 -10.42
CA PRO A 6 9.43 54.71 -11.34
C PRO A 6 8.27 53.69 -11.31
N HIS A 7 7.84 53.34 -12.52
CA HIS A 7 6.89 52.29 -12.85
C HIS A 7 7.35 50.90 -12.33
N LEU A 8 6.49 50.20 -11.58
CA LEU A 8 6.66 48.75 -11.34
C LEU A 8 6.28 47.99 -12.62
N SER A 9 7.21 47.17 -13.13
CA SER A 9 7.00 46.34 -14.31
C SER A 9 6.20 45.08 -13.97
N CYS A 10 5.32 44.69 -14.90
CA CYS A 10 4.52 43.45 -14.86
C CYS A 10 5.34 42.16 -14.65
N THR A 11 6.67 42.20 -14.77
CA THR A 11 7.59 41.06 -14.59
C THR A 11 7.88 40.72 -13.12
N SER A 12 7.86 41.70 -12.21
CA SER A 12 8.13 41.47 -10.77
C SER A 12 7.01 40.68 -10.08
N LEU A 13 5.75 40.93 -10.45
CA LEU A 13 4.60 40.21 -9.90
C LEU A 13 4.51 38.75 -10.39
N PHE A 14 5.08 38.44 -11.57
CA PHE A 14 5.13 37.09 -12.11
C PHE A 14 6.25 36.24 -11.45
N GLN A 15 7.35 36.88 -11.04
CA GLN A 15 8.44 36.21 -10.32
C GLN A 15 8.09 35.88 -8.86
N SER A 16 7.38 36.77 -8.15
CA SER A 16 6.93 36.49 -6.78
C SER A 16 5.90 35.36 -6.69
N PHE A 17 5.10 35.14 -7.74
CA PHE A 17 4.11 34.06 -7.78
C PHE A 17 4.73 32.68 -8.06
N ILE A 18 5.89 32.63 -8.70
CA ILE A 18 6.64 31.38 -8.98
C ILE A 18 7.44 30.94 -7.74
N VAL A 19 7.97 31.88 -6.96
CA VAL A 19 8.66 31.58 -5.69
C VAL A 19 7.68 31.04 -4.63
N PHE A 20 6.45 31.54 -4.57
CA PHE A 20 5.42 31.10 -3.62
C PHE A 20 4.84 29.69 -3.92
N LEU A 21 4.93 29.23 -5.18
CA LEU A 21 4.47 27.89 -5.60
C LEU A 21 5.54 26.80 -5.43
N SER A 22 6.78 27.19 -5.08
CA SER A 22 7.92 26.28 -4.95
C SER A 22 8.17 25.83 -3.51
N ALA A 23 7.54 26.49 -2.53
CA ALA A 23 7.74 26.32 -1.07
C ALA A 23 6.56 25.61 -0.37
N THR A 24 5.88 24.68 -1.07
CA THR A 24 4.81 23.87 -0.47
C THR A 24 4.92 22.40 -0.91
N GLY A 25 5.91 21.68 -0.35
CA GLY A 25 6.04 20.23 -0.50
C GLY A 25 5.59 19.48 0.77
N CYS A 26 4.30 19.14 0.89
CA CYS A 26 3.74 18.43 2.04
C CYS A 26 4.32 17.01 2.24
N CYS A 27 4.97 16.73 3.38
CA CYS A 27 5.33 15.38 3.81
C CYS A 27 4.16 14.72 4.57
N PHE A 28 3.59 13.62 4.05
CA PHE A 28 2.47 12.89 4.67
C PHE A 28 2.95 11.62 5.41
N ALA A 29 2.59 11.49 6.69
CA ALA A 29 2.77 10.32 7.55
C ALA A 29 1.65 9.27 7.36
N ALA A 30 1.38 8.91 6.10
CA ALA A 30 0.26 8.06 5.74
C ALA A 30 0.73 6.71 5.19
N ASP A 31 -0.13 5.69 5.23
CA ASP A 31 0.13 4.40 4.60
C ASP A 31 0.55 4.61 3.12
N PRO A 32 1.42 3.76 2.54
CA PRO A 32 1.99 4.00 1.22
C PRO A 32 0.93 4.28 0.16
N TYR A 33 1.11 5.37 -0.57
CA TYR A 33 0.29 5.72 -1.71
C TYR A 33 0.89 5.16 -2.99
N VAL A 34 0.03 4.63 -3.84
CA VAL A 34 0.36 4.27 -5.22
C VAL A 34 -0.56 5.00 -6.16
N PHE A 35 0.05 5.55 -7.21
CA PHE A 35 -0.61 6.41 -8.19
C PHE A 35 -0.62 5.71 -9.54
N PHE A 36 -1.77 5.73 -10.19
CA PHE A 36 -1.97 5.13 -11.49
C PHE A 36 -2.80 6.05 -12.39
N ASP A 37 -2.41 6.12 -13.66
CA ASP A 37 -3.14 6.83 -14.70
C ASP A 37 -3.62 5.84 -15.75
N TRP A 38 -4.94 5.71 -15.88
CA TRP A 38 -5.60 4.79 -16.80
C TRP A 38 -6.42 5.56 -17.83
N THR A 39 -6.06 5.40 -19.10
CA THR A 39 -6.88 5.85 -20.22
C THR A 39 -7.71 4.68 -20.73
N VAL A 40 -9.02 4.75 -20.54
CA VAL A 40 -9.98 3.77 -21.03
C VAL A 40 -10.42 4.19 -22.42
N SER A 41 -10.11 3.37 -23.43
CA SER A 41 -10.34 3.70 -24.83
C SER A 41 -10.70 2.47 -25.63
N TYR A 42 -11.27 2.68 -26.81
CA TYR A 42 -11.50 1.61 -27.75
C TYR A 42 -10.21 1.21 -28.46
N LEU A 43 -10.02 -0.10 -28.62
CA LEU A 43 -8.99 -0.70 -29.46
C LEU A 43 -9.60 -1.77 -30.36
N THR A 44 -8.88 -2.15 -31.41
CA THR A 44 -9.32 -3.19 -32.34
C THR A 44 -8.63 -4.49 -31.98
N ALA A 45 -9.42 -5.54 -31.73
CA ALA A 45 -8.93 -6.89 -31.48
C ALA A 45 -9.75 -7.90 -32.28
N SER A 46 -9.24 -9.13 -32.40
CA SER A 46 -9.96 -10.25 -33.03
C SER A 46 -9.98 -11.49 -32.13
N PRO A 47 -10.62 -11.47 -30.94
CA PRO A 47 -10.58 -12.60 -30.00
C PRO A 47 -11.07 -13.92 -30.60
N LEU A 48 -12.05 -13.87 -31.51
CA LEU A 48 -12.58 -15.03 -32.23
C LEU A 48 -12.38 -14.88 -33.76
N GLY A 49 -11.24 -14.33 -34.19
CA GLY A 49 -10.91 -14.15 -35.62
C GLY A 49 -11.60 -12.96 -36.31
N THR A 50 -12.78 -12.57 -35.84
CA THR A 50 -13.50 -11.38 -36.35
C THR A 50 -13.00 -10.10 -35.68
N ARG A 51 -12.55 -9.13 -36.51
CA ARG A 51 -12.15 -7.79 -36.03
C ARG A 51 -13.32 -7.08 -35.39
N GLN A 52 -13.11 -6.60 -34.17
CA GLN A 52 -14.13 -5.94 -33.37
C GLN A 52 -13.51 -4.89 -32.46
N GLN A 53 -14.34 -3.92 -32.10
CA GLN A 53 -13.98 -2.86 -31.19
C GLN A 53 -14.13 -3.39 -29.75
N VAL A 54 -13.03 -3.40 -29.01
CA VAL A 54 -12.99 -3.80 -27.59
C VAL A 54 -12.57 -2.60 -26.74
N ILE A 55 -12.92 -2.63 -25.46
CA ILE A 55 -12.48 -1.63 -24.49
C ILE A 55 -11.19 -2.12 -23.87
N GLY A 56 -10.16 -1.28 -23.89
CA GLY A 56 -8.93 -1.54 -23.15
C GLY A 56 -8.48 -0.34 -22.35
N ILE A 57 -7.49 -0.60 -21.52
CA ILE A 57 -6.93 0.36 -20.58
C ILE A 57 -5.45 0.49 -20.89
N ASN A 58 -5.00 1.73 -21.12
CA ASN A 58 -3.63 2.03 -21.54
C ASN A 58 -3.18 1.22 -22.78
N GLY A 59 -4.11 1.00 -23.72
CA GLY A 59 -3.87 0.22 -24.94
C GLY A 59 -3.78 -1.28 -24.75
N GLN A 60 -4.10 -1.81 -23.56
CA GLN A 60 -4.05 -3.24 -23.24
C GLN A 60 -5.45 -3.84 -23.11
N PHE A 61 -5.61 -5.06 -23.61
CA PHE A 61 -6.78 -5.91 -23.41
C PHE A 61 -6.32 -7.37 -23.21
N PRO A 62 -6.57 -8.00 -22.04
CA PRO A 62 -7.12 -7.42 -20.81
C PRO A 62 -6.32 -6.23 -20.27
N GLY A 63 -6.93 -5.45 -19.38
CA GLY A 63 -6.29 -4.28 -18.77
C GLY A 63 -5.10 -4.65 -17.86
N PRO A 64 -4.27 -3.65 -17.49
CA PRO A 64 -3.08 -3.86 -16.67
C PRO A 64 -3.42 -4.38 -15.28
N ILE A 65 -2.53 -5.17 -14.68
CA ILE A 65 -2.70 -5.67 -13.31
C ILE A 65 -2.44 -4.53 -12.32
N LEU A 66 -3.41 -4.24 -11.45
CA LEU A 66 -3.24 -3.43 -10.25
C LEU A 66 -2.58 -4.29 -9.18
N ASN A 67 -1.25 -4.24 -9.09
CA ASN A 67 -0.47 -5.01 -8.12
C ASN A 67 -0.10 -4.13 -6.93
N VAL A 68 -0.69 -4.42 -5.77
CA VAL A 68 -0.53 -3.63 -4.54
C VAL A 68 -0.32 -4.54 -3.34
N THR A 69 0.09 -3.97 -2.21
CA THR A 69 0.26 -4.71 -0.96
C THR A 69 -0.78 -4.26 0.04
N THR A 70 -1.19 -5.18 0.91
CA THR A 70 -2.16 -4.90 1.97
C THR A 70 -1.79 -3.64 2.77
N ASN A 71 -2.80 -2.82 3.08
CA ASN A 71 -2.81 -1.47 3.66
C ASN A 71 -2.37 -0.31 2.75
N TRP A 72 -2.01 -0.52 1.50
CA TRP A 72 -1.71 0.60 0.60
C TRP A 72 -2.94 1.45 0.27
N ASN A 73 -2.71 2.75 0.06
CA ASN A 73 -3.66 3.70 -0.50
C ASN A 73 -3.51 3.73 -2.03
N VAL A 74 -4.59 3.48 -2.75
CA VAL A 74 -4.63 3.47 -4.21
C VAL A 74 -5.28 4.76 -4.69
N VAL A 75 -4.56 5.51 -5.51
CA VAL A 75 -5.05 6.70 -6.21
C VAL A 75 -5.01 6.40 -7.71
N MET A 76 -6.19 6.21 -8.30
CA MET A 76 -6.36 5.81 -9.70
C MET A 76 -7.10 6.90 -10.47
N ASN A 77 -6.40 7.62 -11.33
CA ASN A 77 -7.00 8.56 -12.26
C ASN A 77 -7.45 7.84 -13.54
N VAL A 78 -8.76 7.81 -13.78
CA VAL A 78 -9.40 7.14 -14.92
C VAL A 78 -9.91 8.17 -15.89
N LYS A 79 -9.32 8.21 -17.08
CA LYS A 79 -9.76 9.05 -18.20
C LYS A 79 -10.66 8.25 -19.14
N ASN A 80 -11.88 8.74 -19.33
CA ASN A 80 -12.85 8.15 -20.24
C ASN A 80 -12.66 8.69 -21.67
N ASN A 81 -12.01 7.91 -22.54
CA ASN A 81 -11.91 8.17 -23.98
C ASN A 81 -12.91 7.34 -24.80
N LEU A 82 -13.95 6.79 -24.16
CA LEU A 82 -15.07 6.17 -24.87
C LEU A 82 -16.06 7.24 -25.33
N ASP A 83 -17.01 6.84 -26.16
CA ASP A 83 -18.12 7.66 -26.62
C ASP A 83 -19.39 7.49 -25.77
N GLU A 84 -19.28 6.80 -24.62
CA GLU A 84 -20.34 6.59 -23.63
C GLU A 84 -19.82 6.90 -22.21
N PRO A 85 -20.68 7.28 -21.26
CA PRO A 85 -20.29 7.45 -19.87
C PRO A 85 -19.73 6.16 -19.27
N LEU A 86 -18.80 6.29 -18.32
CA LEU A 86 -18.01 5.18 -17.78
C LEU A 86 -17.97 5.22 -16.25
N LEU A 87 -18.02 4.05 -15.64
CA LEU A 87 -17.57 3.79 -14.27
C LEU A 87 -16.77 2.49 -14.26
N LEU A 88 -15.77 2.40 -13.41
CA LEU A 88 -15.10 1.14 -13.07
C LEU A 88 -15.52 0.71 -11.67
N SER A 89 -15.86 -0.56 -11.53
CA SER A 89 -16.10 -1.21 -10.23
C SER A 89 -14.97 -2.20 -9.93
N TRP A 90 -14.73 -2.41 -8.63
CA TRP A 90 -13.57 -3.11 -8.08
C TRP A 90 -14.04 -4.41 -7.41
N ASN A 91 -14.30 -5.44 -8.22
CA ASN A 91 -14.96 -6.67 -7.78
C ASN A 91 -14.27 -7.34 -6.58
N GLY A 92 -14.91 -7.25 -5.41
CA GLY A 92 -14.43 -7.82 -4.15
C GLY A 92 -13.56 -6.90 -3.29
N ILE A 93 -13.26 -5.67 -3.74
CA ILE A 93 -12.64 -4.65 -2.89
C ILE A 93 -13.69 -4.08 -1.95
N GLN A 94 -13.36 -4.02 -0.66
CA GLN A 94 -14.31 -3.68 0.39
C GLN A 94 -14.46 -2.17 0.62
N HIS A 95 -13.58 -1.34 0.05
CA HIS A 95 -13.65 0.13 0.16
C HIS A 95 -13.98 0.62 1.58
N ARG A 96 -13.22 0.16 2.58
CA ARG A 96 -13.54 0.38 4.00
C ARG A 96 -13.79 1.87 4.28
N LYS A 97 -15.00 2.19 4.77
CA LYS A 97 -15.52 3.53 5.06
C LYS A 97 -15.66 4.45 3.84
N ASN A 98 -15.71 3.93 2.61
CA ASN A 98 -15.60 4.77 1.42
C ASN A 98 -16.44 4.26 0.24
N SER A 99 -17.77 4.24 0.39
CA SER A 99 -18.68 3.81 -0.70
C SER A 99 -18.70 4.77 -1.90
N TRP A 100 -18.08 5.95 -1.78
CA TRP A 100 -17.85 6.88 -2.90
C TRP A 100 -16.95 6.34 -4.01
N GLN A 101 -16.21 5.25 -3.75
CA GLN A 101 -15.21 4.68 -4.66
C GLN A 101 -15.69 3.39 -5.32
N ASP A 102 -16.89 2.95 -4.99
CA ASP A 102 -17.48 1.67 -5.40
C ASP A 102 -17.68 1.59 -6.92
N GLY A 103 -18.03 2.73 -7.54
CA GLY A 103 -18.03 2.86 -8.98
C GLY A 103 -19.19 2.14 -9.66
N VAL A 104 -20.39 2.27 -9.11
CA VAL A 104 -21.65 1.78 -9.71
C VAL A 104 -22.70 2.90 -9.75
N LEU A 105 -23.77 2.73 -10.55
CA LEU A 105 -24.74 3.80 -10.81
C LEU A 105 -25.51 4.28 -9.56
N GLY A 106 -25.64 3.43 -8.53
CA GLY A 106 -26.28 3.85 -7.27
C GLY A 106 -25.38 4.67 -6.36
N THR A 107 -24.05 4.59 -6.50
CA THR A 107 -23.08 5.31 -5.65
C THR A 107 -22.46 6.51 -6.37
N ASN A 108 -22.23 6.41 -7.68
CA ASN A 108 -21.51 7.41 -8.46
C ASN A 108 -22.30 7.89 -9.68
N CYS A 109 -22.13 9.18 -10.02
CA CYS A 109 -22.45 9.66 -11.36
C CYS A 109 -21.36 9.19 -12.34
N PRO A 110 -21.72 8.65 -13.52
CA PRO A 110 -20.73 8.20 -14.50
C PRO A 110 -19.83 9.31 -15.03
N ILE A 111 -18.57 8.95 -15.32
CA ILE A 111 -17.56 9.80 -15.95
C ILE A 111 -17.99 10.07 -17.40
N PRO A 112 -18.33 11.31 -17.79
CA PRO A 112 -18.73 11.61 -19.16
C PRO A 112 -17.62 11.33 -20.19
N PRO A 113 -17.94 11.13 -21.47
CA PRO A 113 -16.95 11.08 -22.55
C PRO A 113 -16.00 12.27 -22.53
N GLY A 114 -14.69 12.00 -22.61
CA GLY A 114 -13.61 12.98 -22.58
C GLY A 114 -13.27 13.53 -21.18
N TRP A 115 -13.97 13.12 -20.13
CA TRP A 115 -13.69 13.51 -18.74
C TRP A 115 -12.81 12.48 -18.04
N ASN A 116 -12.29 12.84 -16.87
CA ASN A 116 -11.60 11.94 -15.96
C ASN A 116 -12.22 11.98 -14.56
N TRP A 117 -11.88 10.96 -13.78
CA TRP A 117 -12.23 10.85 -12.36
C TRP A 117 -11.12 10.11 -11.64
N THR A 118 -10.78 10.55 -10.43
CA THR A 118 -9.80 9.86 -9.59
C THR A 118 -10.50 9.07 -8.51
N TYR A 119 -10.34 7.74 -8.55
CA TYR A 119 -10.73 6.85 -7.47
C TYR A 119 -9.64 6.83 -6.40
N GLU A 120 -9.99 7.01 -5.13
CA GLU A 120 -9.05 6.99 -4.00
C GLU A 120 -9.56 6.09 -2.88
N PHE A 121 -8.91 4.94 -2.68
CA PHE A 121 -9.32 3.96 -1.67
C PHE A 121 -8.13 3.20 -1.08
N GLN A 122 -8.28 2.73 0.15
CA GLN A 122 -7.30 1.87 0.80
C GLN A 122 -7.71 0.40 0.69
N VAL A 123 -6.77 -0.48 0.34
CA VAL A 123 -7.02 -1.94 0.33
C VAL A 123 -6.95 -2.57 1.74
N LYS A 124 -6.58 -1.77 2.74
CA LYS A 124 -6.58 -2.07 4.18
C LYS A 124 -6.12 -3.49 4.50
N ASP A 125 -6.96 -4.35 5.05
CA ASP A 125 -6.65 -5.70 5.50
C ASP A 125 -7.08 -6.79 4.50
N GLN A 126 -7.22 -6.45 3.22
CA GLN A 126 -7.44 -7.44 2.17
C GLN A 126 -6.11 -8.01 1.67
N ILE A 127 -6.15 -9.26 1.22
CA ILE A 127 -5.13 -9.96 0.45
C ILE A 127 -5.84 -10.78 -0.63
N GLY A 128 -5.13 -11.33 -1.61
CA GLY A 128 -5.67 -12.31 -2.55
C GLY A 128 -5.87 -11.78 -3.97
N SER A 129 -6.81 -12.40 -4.68
CA SER A 129 -7.02 -12.19 -6.12
C SER A 129 -8.39 -11.58 -6.39
N PHE A 130 -8.40 -10.40 -6.99
CA PHE A 130 -9.60 -9.65 -7.36
C PHE A 130 -9.46 -9.14 -8.80
N PHE A 131 -10.47 -8.45 -9.31
CA PHE A 131 -10.39 -7.83 -10.64
C PHE A 131 -11.28 -6.59 -10.69
N TYR A 132 -11.05 -5.70 -11.64
CA TYR A 132 -11.91 -4.55 -11.93
C TYR A 132 -12.58 -4.72 -13.28
N PHE A 133 -13.70 -4.03 -13.51
CA PHE A 133 -14.40 -4.01 -14.80
C PHE A 133 -15.28 -2.76 -14.97
N PRO A 134 -15.67 -2.40 -16.22
CA PRO A 134 -16.63 -1.34 -16.46
C PRO A 134 -18.04 -1.73 -16.02
N SER A 135 -18.61 -1.02 -15.05
CA SER A 135 -19.93 -1.33 -14.44
C SER A 135 -21.10 -0.66 -15.15
N THR A 136 -20.82 0.19 -16.15
CA THR A 136 -21.84 1.00 -16.83
C THR A 136 -22.30 0.35 -18.12
N ASN A 137 -23.62 0.34 -18.34
CA ASN A 137 -24.23 -0.24 -19.53
C ASN A 137 -23.79 -1.71 -19.74
N PHE A 138 -23.39 -2.05 -20.96
CA PHE A 138 -22.87 -3.37 -21.32
C PHE A 138 -21.36 -3.35 -21.54
N GLN A 139 -20.64 -2.31 -21.06
CA GLN A 139 -19.24 -2.10 -21.41
C GLN A 139 -18.34 -3.29 -21.05
N ARG A 140 -18.59 -3.99 -19.93
CA ARG A 140 -17.90 -5.24 -19.56
C ARG A 140 -17.91 -6.30 -20.65
N ALA A 141 -18.96 -6.38 -21.46
CA ALA A 141 -19.06 -7.32 -22.59
C ALA A 141 -18.03 -7.07 -23.69
N ALA A 142 -17.48 -5.84 -23.78
CA ALA A 142 -16.42 -5.49 -24.72
C ALA A 142 -15.02 -5.53 -24.09
N GLY A 143 -14.86 -6.06 -22.87
CA GLY A 143 -13.60 -6.07 -22.15
C GLY A 143 -13.51 -4.98 -21.08
N GLY A 144 -12.39 -4.25 -21.06
CA GLY A 144 -12.10 -3.22 -20.05
C GLY A 144 -11.86 -3.75 -18.64
N TYR A 145 -11.78 -5.08 -18.46
CA TYR A 145 -11.47 -5.73 -17.20
C TYR A 145 -9.98 -6.02 -17.06
N GLY A 146 -9.50 -6.13 -15.82
CA GLY A 146 -8.12 -6.49 -15.51
C GLY A 146 -7.93 -6.86 -14.04
N GLY A 147 -6.75 -7.38 -13.71
CA GLY A 147 -6.51 -8.03 -12.42
C GLY A 147 -6.18 -7.05 -11.31
N ILE A 148 -6.55 -7.41 -10.09
CA ILE A 148 -6.09 -6.75 -8.87
C ILE A 148 -5.44 -7.84 -8.01
N ILE A 149 -4.17 -7.65 -7.69
CA ILE A 149 -3.42 -8.53 -6.79
C ILE A 149 -3.12 -7.74 -5.53
N ILE A 150 -3.60 -8.24 -4.39
CA ILE A 150 -3.25 -7.67 -3.09
C ILE A 150 -2.34 -8.67 -2.37
N ASN A 151 -1.07 -8.30 -2.25
CA ASN A 151 -0.05 -9.14 -1.63
C ASN A 151 -0.09 -9.04 -0.09
N ASN A 152 0.36 -10.12 0.55
CA ASN A 152 0.77 -10.06 1.94
C ASN A 152 1.92 -9.06 2.10
N ARG A 153 2.04 -8.46 3.29
CA ARG A 153 3.30 -7.82 3.70
C ARG A 153 4.37 -8.89 3.86
N ASP A 154 5.63 -8.58 3.57
CA ASP A 154 6.75 -9.54 3.66
C ASP A 154 6.90 -10.19 5.05
N ILE A 155 6.44 -9.50 6.10
CA ILE A 155 6.43 -10.01 7.48
C ILE A 155 5.35 -11.08 7.74
N ILE A 156 4.38 -11.27 6.84
CA ILE A 156 3.26 -12.21 6.99
C ILE A 156 3.44 -13.35 6.00
N PRO A 157 3.87 -14.54 6.46
CA PRO A 157 4.10 -15.68 5.58
C PRO A 157 2.79 -16.15 4.93
N LEU A 158 2.92 -16.71 3.72
CA LEU A 158 1.82 -17.43 3.08
C LEU A 158 1.57 -18.75 3.83
N PRO A 159 0.30 -19.22 3.93
CA PRO A 159 -0.02 -20.49 4.57
C PRO A 159 0.25 -21.71 3.67
N PHE A 160 1.00 -21.52 2.59
CA PHE A 160 1.44 -22.51 1.62
C PHE A 160 2.84 -22.13 1.10
N PRO A 161 3.60 -23.08 0.54
CA PRO A 161 4.92 -22.79 -0.03
C PRO A 161 4.87 -21.67 -1.07
N LEU A 162 5.90 -20.81 -1.05
CA LEU A 162 6.03 -19.76 -2.06
C LEU A 162 6.16 -20.41 -3.46
N PRO A 163 5.33 -20.03 -4.46
CA PRO A 163 5.44 -20.58 -5.80
C PRO A 163 6.74 -20.08 -6.45
N ASP A 164 7.69 -20.98 -6.68
CA ASP A 164 8.99 -20.72 -7.28
C ASP A 164 8.94 -20.41 -8.79
N GLY A 165 7.81 -20.73 -9.44
CA GLY A 165 7.47 -20.27 -10.78
C GLY A 165 6.86 -18.86 -10.83
N GLY A 166 6.43 -18.31 -9.69
CA GLY A 166 5.71 -17.04 -9.62
C GLY A 166 4.21 -17.17 -9.92
N ASP A 167 3.58 -16.03 -10.24
CA ASP A 167 2.13 -15.91 -10.44
C ASP A 167 1.76 -15.85 -11.93
N VAL A 168 0.67 -16.53 -12.30
CA VAL A 168 0.04 -16.46 -13.63
C VAL A 168 -1.40 -16.00 -13.48
N THR A 169 -1.78 -14.90 -14.11
CA THR A 169 -3.16 -14.40 -14.10
C THR A 169 -3.91 -14.82 -15.37
N LEU A 170 -5.07 -15.45 -15.20
CA LEU A 170 -5.94 -15.91 -16.27
C LEU A 170 -7.35 -15.31 -16.12
N PHE A 171 -7.82 -14.65 -17.18
CA PHE A 171 -9.21 -14.25 -17.35
C PHE A 171 -9.89 -15.25 -18.28
N ILE A 172 -10.86 -15.99 -17.76
CA ILE A 172 -11.73 -16.84 -18.55
C ILE A 172 -13.06 -16.10 -18.75
N SER A 173 -13.53 -16.02 -19.99
CA SER A 173 -14.72 -15.23 -20.33
C SER A 173 -15.50 -15.87 -21.46
N ASP A 174 -16.82 -15.78 -21.38
CA ASP A 174 -17.67 -15.89 -22.56
C ASP A 174 -17.45 -14.68 -23.47
N TRP A 175 -17.53 -14.88 -24.78
CA TRP A 175 -17.31 -13.83 -25.77
C TRP A 175 -18.37 -13.85 -26.85
N PHE A 176 -18.84 -12.67 -27.21
CA PHE A 176 -19.84 -12.44 -28.25
C PHE A 176 -19.21 -11.55 -29.33
N THR A 177 -19.41 -11.91 -30.60
CA THR A 177 -18.89 -11.14 -31.75
C THR A 177 -19.70 -9.86 -32.01
N LYS A 178 -20.91 -9.78 -31.46
CA LYS A 178 -21.71 -8.55 -31.46
C LYS A 178 -21.10 -7.53 -30.50
N SER A 179 -21.03 -6.26 -30.94
CA SER A 179 -20.62 -5.15 -30.06
C SER A 179 -21.48 -5.04 -28.79
N HIS A 180 -20.91 -4.54 -27.70
CA HIS A 180 -21.62 -4.32 -26.44
C HIS A 180 -22.86 -3.44 -26.60
N LYS A 181 -22.82 -2.44 -27.50
CA LYS A 181 -23.98 -1.59 -27.82
C LYS A 181 -25.11 -2.38 -28.49
N LYS A 182 -24.77 -3.33 -29.36
CA LYS A 182 -25.77 -4.19 -30.01
C LYS A 182 -26.34 -5.21 -29.03
N LEU A 183 -25.52 -5.81 -28.16
CA LEU A 183 -25.98 -6.70 -27.10
C LEU A 183 -26.96 -5.99 -26.16
N ARG A 184 -26.63 -4.76 -25.73
CA ARG A 184 -27.56 -3.91 -24.94
C ARG A 184 -28.88 -3.70 -25.66
N LYS A 185 -28.84 -3.31 -26.94
CA LYS A 185 -30.06 -3.12 -27.75
C LYS A 185 -30.88 -4.39 -27.91
N ASP A 186 -30.23 -5.55 -28.02
CA ASP A 186 -30.91 -6.85 -28.10
C ASP A 186 -31.69 -7.11 -26.81
N VAL A 187 -31.06 -6.91 -25.65
CA VAL A 187 -31.71 -7.05 -24.33
C VAL A 187 -32.89 -6.09 -24.18
N GLU A 188 -32.72 -4.81 -24.54
CA GLU A 188 -33.79 -3.81 -24.54
C GLU A 188 -34.95 -4.17 -25.47
N SER A 189 -34.64 -4.84 -26.59
CA SER A 189 -35.60 -5.30 -27.59
C SER A 189 -36.18 -6.67 -27.28
N LYS A 190 -35.92 -7.23 -26.09
CA LYS A 190 -36.41 -8.55 -25.64
C LYS A 190 -35.84 -9.71 -26.48
N ILE A 191 -34.68 -9.49 -27.10
CA ILE A 191 -33.94 -10.51 -27.85
C ILE A 191 -32.92 -11.11 -26.89
N ASP A 192 -33.04 -12.42 -26.64
CA ASP A 192 -32.03 -13.17 -25.93
C ASP A 192 -30.75 -13.23 -26.79
N PHE A 193 -29.61 -12.82 -26.22
CA PHE A 193 -28.32 -12.92 -26.91
C PHE A 193 -27.76 -14.35 -26.89
N GLY A 194 -28.40 -15.27 -26.17
CA GLY A 194 -28.19 -16.71 -26.26
C GLY A 194 -26.82 -17.17 -25.77
N ALA A 195 -26.39 -18.32 -26.28
CA ALA A 195 -25.07 -18.87 -26.01
C ALA A 195 -23.96 -17.98 -26.61
N PRO A 196 -22.78 -17.91 -25.96
CA PRO A 196 -21.66 -17.15 -26.50
C PRO A 196 -21.15 -17.70 -27.84
N ASP A 197 -20.51 -16.83 -28.61
CA ASP A 197 -19.88 -17.20 -29.89
C ASP A 197 -18.57 -17.98 -29.68
N GLY A 198 -17.96 -17.85 -28.50
CA GLY A 198 -16.75 -18.56 -28.11
C GLY A 198 -16.37 -18.28 -26.65
N ILE A 199 -15.43 -19.06 -26.13
CA ILE A 199 -14.79 -18.81 -24.84
C ILE A 199 -13.37 -18.33 -25.09
N VAL A 200 -12.96 -17.27 -24.39
CA VAL A 200 -11.63 -16.67 -24.51
C VAL A 200 -10.85 -16.82 -23.21
N ILE A 201 -9.53 -16.99 -23.34
CA ILE A 201 -8.59 -17.00 -22.22
C ILE A 201 -7.64 -15.81 -22.42
N ASN A 202 -7.60 -14.88 -21.47
CA ASN A 202 -6.86 -13.61 -21.57
C ASN A 202 -7.18 -12.83 -22.87
N GLY A 203 -8.45 -12.83 -23.28
CA GLY A 203 -8.91 -12.12 -24.49
C GLY A 203 -8.50 -12.76 -25.81
N LEU A 204 -7.92 -13.96 -25.77
CA LEU A 204 -7.47 -14.72 -26.94
C LEU A 204 -8.37 -15.94 -27.17
N GLY A 205 -8.53 -16.30 -28.44
CA GLY A 205 -9.38 -17.41 -28.86
C GLY A 205 -8.78 -18.78 -28.60
N PRO A 206 -9.53 -19.86 -28.89
CA PRO A 206 -9.07 -21.21 -28.67
C PRO A 206 -7.95 -21.60 -29.63
N PHE A 207 -6.95 -22.31 -29.11
CA PHE A 207 -5.98 -23.05 -29.92
C PHE A 207 -6.70 -24.07 -30.83
N PRO A 208 -6.29 -24.25 -32.11
CA PRO A 208 -6.92 -25.18 -33.03
C PRO A 208 -6.55 -26.64 -32.71
N TYR A 209 -7.22 -27.24 -31.72
CA TYR A 209 -7.00 -28.61 -31.27
C TYR A 209 -7.73 -29.67 -32.13
N SER A 210 -8.56 -29.26 -33.10
CA SER A 210 -9.26 -30.16 -34.03
C SER A 210 -9.22 -29.62 -35.48
N PRO A 211 -9.32 -30.50 -36.50
CA PRO A 211 -9.32 -30.08 -37.91
C PRO A 211 -10.44 -29.10 -38.28
N GLU A 212 -11.56 -29.17 -37.57
CA GLU A 212 -12.73 -28.28 -37.75
C GLU A 212 -12.43 -26.83 -37.32
N LEU A 213 -11.50 -26.65 -36.38
CA LEU A 213 -11.08 -25.36 -35.82
C LEU A 213 -9.83 -24.79 -36.51
N ALA A 214 -9.17 -25.56 -37.38
CA ALA A 214 -7.89 -25.18 -38.01
C ALA A 214 -8.01 -24.16 -39.17
N SER A 215 -9.21 -23.67 -39.46
CA SER A 215 -9.49 -22.87 -40.67
C SER A 215 -9.24 -21.37 -40.51
N ASP A 216 -9.12 -20.87 -39.28
CA ASP A 216 -8.91 -19.44 -39.00
C ASP A 216 -7.60 -19.24 -38.23
N ASN A 217 -6.73 -18.34 -38.70
CA ASN A 217 -5.51 -17.90 -37.99
C ASN A 217 -5.88 -17.05 -36.74
N ILE A 218 -6.59 -17.66 -35.78
CA ILE A 218 -7.06 -17.01 -34.56
C ILE A 218 -5.89 -16.96 -33.56
N PRO A 219 -5.54 -15.78 -33.01
CA PRO A 219 -4.58 -15.69 -31.93
C PRO A 219 -5.04 -16.46 -30.69
N PHE A 220 -4.16 -17.29 -30.13
CA PHE A 220 -4.41 -18.08 -28.92
C PHE A 220 -3.35 -17.82 -27.85
N GLY A 221 -3.71 -18.06 -26.59
CA GLY A 221 -2.80 -17.86 -25.46
C GLY A 221 -1.74 -18.97 -25.34
N THR A 222 -0.51 -18.59 -25.00
CA THR A 222 0.55 -19.51 -24.58
C THR A 222 1.14 -19.05 -23.26
N ILE A 223 1.13 -19.92 -22.25
CA ILE A 223 1.73 -19.71 -20.94
C ILE A 223 3.01 -20.52 -20.87
N ASN A 224 4.15 -19.85 -20.80
CA ASN A 224 5.46 -20.50 -20.74
C ASN A 224 5.79 -20.86 -19.29
N VAL A 225 6.26 -22.08 -19.06
CA VAL A 225 6.56 -22.62 -17.73
C VAL A 225 7.84 -23.45 -17.74
N GLU A 226 8.45 -23.57 -16.56
CA GLU A 226 9.65 -24.37 -16.33
C GLU A 226 9.28 -25.70 -15.66
N PRO A 227 9.83 -26.84 -16.14
CA PRO A 227 9.60 -28.15 -15.54
C PRO A 227 10.01 -28.20 -14.07
N GLY A 228 9.23 -28.91 -13.26
CA GLY A 228 9.47 -29.10 -11.82
C GLY A 228 9.10 -27.92 -10.93
N ARG A 229 8.91 -26.72 -11.48
CA ARG A 229 8.48 -25.55 -10.70
C ARG A 229 6.99 -25.57 -10.40
N THR A 230 6.59 -24.87 -9.35
CA THR A 230 5.19 -24.64 -8.97
C THR A 230 4.80 -23.18 -9.20
N TYR A 231 3.73 -22.98 -9.97
CA TYR A 231 3.17 -21.67 -10.29
C TYR A 231 1.85 -21.47 -9.55
N ARG A 232 1.55 -20.22 -9.17
CA ARG A 232 0.23 -19.86 -8.67
C ARG A 232 -0.63 -19.28 -9.80
N PHE A 233 -1.61 -20.04 -10.25
CA PHE A 233 -2.59 -19.63 -11.24
C PHE A 233 -3.77 -18.91 -10.57
N ARG A 234 -3.92 -17.61 -10.83
CA ARG A 234 -5.03 -16.77 -10.40
C ARG A 234 -6.05 -16.67 -11.52
N VAL A 235 -7.16 -17.39 -11.38
CA VAL A 235 -8.18 -17.56 -12.41
C VAL A 235 -9.42 -16.77 -12.04
N HIS A 236 -9.84 -15.87 -12.94
CA HIS A 236 -10.99 -15.00 -12.78
C HIS A 236 -12.02 -15.28 -13.88
N ASN A 237 -13.30 -15.45 -13.51
CA ASN A 237 -14.38 -15.43 -14.50
C ASN A 237 -14.94 -14.02 -14.67
N SER A 238 -14.43 -13.32 -15.69
CA SER A 238 -14.81 -11.95 -16.06
C SER A 238 -15.92 -11.88 -17.12
N GLY A 239 -16.55 -13.03 -17.42
CA GLY A 239 -17.63 -13.15 -18.40
C GLY A 239 -18.87 -12.35 -18.02
N ILE A 240 -19.92 -12.43 -18.85
CA ILE A 240 -21.17 -11.67 -18.66
C ILE A 240 -22.37 -12.55 -18.31
N ALA A 241 -22.32 -13.86 -18.57
CA ALA A 241 -23.44 -14.76 -18.28
C ALA A 241 -23.04 -16.19 -17.91
N THR A 242 -21.88 -16.66 -18.39
CA THR A 242 -21.58 -18.09 -18.44
C THR A 242 -20.72 -18.57 -17.28
N SER A 243 -21.15 -19.65 -16.61
CA SER A 243 -20.28 -20.40 -15.69
C SER A 243 -19.30 -21.26 -16.48
N LEU A 244 -18.04 -21.29 -16.08
CA LEU A 244 -16.98 -21.96 -16.83
C LEU A 244 -16.28 -23.00 -15.96
N ASN A 245 -15.96 -24.15 -16.53
CA ASN A 245 -15.12 -25.15 -15.90
C ASN A 245 -13.69 -25.01 -16.37
N PHE A 246 -12.77 -24.79 -15.44
CA PHE A 246 -11.35 -24.63 -15.68
C PHE A 246 -10.57 -25.90 -15.33
N ARG A 247 -9.63 -26.28 -16.19
CA ARG A 247 -8.75 -27.45 -15.99
C ARG A 247 -7.49 -27.36 -16.86
N ILE A 248 -6.45 -28.07 -16.45
CA ILE A 248 -5.18 -28.17 -17.16
C ILE A 248 -4.91 -29.65 -17.44
N GLN A 249 -4.61 -29.99 -18.69
CA GLN A 249 -4.37 -31.36 -19.11
C GLN A 249 -3.25 -32.00 -18.27
N ASN A 250 -3.55 -33.13 -17.64
CA ASN A 250 -2.64 -33.91 -16.79
C ASN A 250 -2.08 -33.18 -15.56
N HIS A 251 -2.66 -32.05 -15.14
CA HIS A 251 -2.21 -31.32 -13.96
C HIS A 251 -3.32 -31.19 -12.92
N ASN A 252 -2.96 -31.40 -11.65
CA ASN A 252 -3.85 -31.12 -10.53
C ASN A 252 -3.81 -29.63 -10.15
N LEU A 253 -4.94 -29.15 -9.64
CA LEU A 253 -5.16 -27.79 -9.16
C LEU A 253 -5.25 -27.83 -7.63
N LEU A 254 -4.19 -27.44 -6.93
CA LEU A 254 -4.22 -27.33 -5.47
C LEU A 254 -4.83 -25.98 -5.09
N LEU A 255 -6.08 -25.97 -4.63
CA LEU A 255 -6.79 -24.74 -4.24
C LEU A 255 -6.18 -24.16 -2.96
N VAL A 256 -5.73 -22.89 -3.03
CA VAL A 256 -5.09 -22.22 -1.89
C VAL A 256 -5.74 -20.90 -1.46
N GLU A 257 -6.45 -20.22 -2.36
CA GLU A 257 -7.12 -18.95 -2.07
C GLU A 257 -8.36 -18.75 -2.95
N THR A 258 -9.37 -18.07 -2.41
CA THR A 258 -10.51 -17.59 -3.19
C THR A 258 -11.04 -16.28 -2.63
N GLU A 259 -11.13 -15.25 -3.48
CA GLU A 259 -11.64 -13.89 -3.16
C GLU A 259 -11.10 -13.32 -1.83
N GLY A 260 -9.81 -13.54 -1.58
CA GLY A 260 -9.07 -13.05 -0.41
C GLY A 260 -9.10 -13.94 0.82
N SER A 261 -9.73 -15.10 0.75
CA SER A 261 -9.70 -16.11 1.82
C SER A 261 -8.75 -17.24 1.52
N TYR A 262 -7.82 -17.53 2.43
CA TYR A 262 -7.02 -18.75 2.35
C TYR A 262 -7.86 -19.98 2.67
N THR A 263 -7.81 -20.98 1.82
CA THR A 263 -8.63 -22.20 1.93
C THR A 263 -7.86 -23.34 2.59
N VAL A 264 -8.58 -24.30 3.15
CA VAL A 264 -8.02 -25.62 3.42
C VAL A 264 -7.57 -26.19 2.07
N GLN A 265 -6.29 -26.57 1.98
CA GLN A 265 -5.68 -26.93 0.71
C GLN A 265 -6.23 -28.27 0.23
N GLN A 266 -6.83 -28.27 -0.96
CA GLN A 266 -7.42 -29.47 -1.57
C GLN A 266 -7.09 -29.54 -3.06
N ASN A 267 -6.75 -30.73 -3.53
CA ASN A 267 -6.50 -30.98 -4.95
C ASN A 267 -7.81 -31.19 -5.70
N TYR A 268 -7.92 -30.55 -6.85
CA TYR A 268 -8.98 -30.74 -7.82
C TYR A 268 -8.39 -31.02 -9.20
N THR A 269 -9.09 -31.79 -10.02
CA THR A 269 -8.72 -31.97 -11.44
C THR A 269 -9.34 -30.91 -12.33
N ASN A 270 -10.40 -30.25 -11.86
CA ASN A 270 -11.11 -29.16 -12.52
C ASN A 270 -11.86 -28.32 -11.49
N MET A 271 -12.21 -27.08 -11.84
CA MET A 271 -13.02 -26.19 -11.00
C MET A 271 -14.10 -25.49 -11.80
N ASP A 272 -15.35 -25.55 -11.35
CA ASP A 272 -16.42 -24.67 -11.82
C ASP A 272 -16.22 -23.26 -11.20
N ILE A 273 -16.04 -22.27 -12.05
CA ILE A 273 -15.83 -20.86 -11.70
C ILE A 273 -17.01 -20.07 -12.27
N HIS A 274 -17.85 -19.55 -11.39
CA HIS A 274 -19.03 -18.77 -11.78
C HIS A 274 -18.66 -17.31 -12.04
N VAL A 275 -19.50 -16.60 -12.81
CA VAL A 275 -19.27 -15.19 -13.15
C VAL A 275 -19.08 -14.38 -11.87
N GLY A 276 -18.03 -13.55 -11.82
CA GLY A 276 -17.68 -12.74 -10.63
C GLY A 276 -16.66 -13.39 -9.70
N GLN A 277 -16.45 -14.71 -9.79
CA GLN A 277 -15.57 -15.43 -8.86
C GLN A 277 -14.10 -15.43 -9.29
N SER A 278 -13.23 -15.53 -8.28
CA SER A 278 -11.78 -15.64 -8.43
C SER A 278 -11.23 -16.77 -7.57
N PHE A 279 -10.29 -17.55 -8.11
CA PHE A 279 -9.63 -18.65 -7.43
C PHE A 279 -8.13 -18.65 -7.70
N SER A 280 -7.33 -19.06 -6.72
CA SER A 280 -5.90 -19.32 -6.87
C SER A 280 -5.56 -20.77 -6.65
N PHE A 281 -4.81 -21.34 -7.60
CA PHE A 281 -4.33 -22.71 -7.55
C PHE A 281 -2.81 -22.76 -7.59
N LEU A 282 -2.19 -23.59 -6.76
CA LEU A 282 -0.82 -24.03 -6.99
C LEU A 282 -0.84 -25.19 -7.99
N VAL A 283 -0.04 -25.08 -9.04
CA VAL A 283 0.10 -26.08 -10.09
C VAL A 283 1.57 -26.36 -10.28
N THR A 284 1.97 -27.60 -10.00
CA THR A 284 3.35 -28.08 -10.17
C THR A 284 3.53 -28.62 -11.58
N MET A 285 4.60 -28.22 -12.25
CA MET A 285 4.94 -28.63 -13.61
C MET A 285 5.61 -30.01 -13.62
N ASP A 286 4.89 -31.02 -13.14
CA ASP A 286 5.40 -32.38 -12.86
C ASP A 286 5.32 -33.35 -14.06
N GLN A 287 4.71 -32.92 -15.16
CA GLN A 287 4.53 -33.73 -16.35
C GLN A 287 5.77 -33.79 -17.27
N SER A 288 5.80 -34.77 -18.19
CA SER A 288 6.92 -35.01 -19.11
C SER A 288 7.14 -33.85 -20.10
N GLY A 289 8.40 -33.47 -20.34
CA GLY A 289 8.77 -32.53 -21.40
C GLY A 289 8.64 -33.08 -22.83
N SER A 290 7.93 -34.19 -23.04
CA SER A 290 7.72 -34.74 -24.39
C SER A 290 6.84 -33.84 -25.26
N ASN A 291 5.82 -33.21 -24.68
CA ASN A 291 4.85 -32.36 -25.37
C ASN A 291 4.45 -31.16 -24.50
N ASP A 292 3.85 -30.13 -25.11
CA ASP A 292 3.09 -29.10 -24.38
C ASP A 292 1.75 -29.65 -23.85
N TYR A 293 1.04 -28.88 -23.03
CA TYR A 293 -0.24 -29.27 -22.43
C TYR A 293 -1.36 -28.25 -22.71
N TYR A 294 -2.61 -28.69 -22.70
CA TYR A 294 -3.77 -27.80 -22.86
C TYR A 294 -4.23 -27.18 -21.54
N ILE A 295 -4.50 -25.87 -21.55
CA ILE A 295 -5.32 -25.18 -20.54
C ILE A 295 -6.71 -25.00 -21.13
N VAL A 296 -7.74 -25.47 -20.44
CA VAL A 296 -9.10 -25.53 -20.98
C VAL A 296 -10.09 -24.80 -20.07
N ALA A 297 -10.94 -23.98 -20.68
CA ALA A 297 -12.12 -23.39 -20.06
C ALA A 297 -13.34 -23.76 -20.90
N SER A 298 -14.35 -24.43 -20.34
CA SER A 298 -15.55 -24.84 -21.09
C SER A 298 -16.85 -24.45 -20.39
N THR A 299 -17.90 -24.21 -21.17
CA THR A 299 -19.23 -23.81 -20.67
C THR A 299 -19.82 -24.83 -19.70
N ARG A 300 -20.51 -24.34 -18.67
CA ARG A 300 -21.33 -25.13 -17.71
C ARG A 300 -22.76 -24.60 -17.70
N PHE A 301 -23.74 -25.50 -17.52
CA PHE A 301 -25.16 -25.18 -17.36
C PHE A 301 -25.80 -24.42 -18.54
N ALA A 302 -25.17 -24.45 -19.72
CA ALA A 302 -25.66 -23.86 -20.94
C ALA A 302 -25.51 -24.89 -22.06
N LYS A 303 -26.52 -25.02 -22.93
CA LYS A 303 -26.40 -25.86 -24.13
C LYS A 303 -25.64 -25.08 -25.20
N PRO A 304 -24.47 -25.54 -25.65
CA PRO A 304 -23.73 -24.84 -26.67
C PRO A 304 -24.44 -24.91 -28.02
N SER A 305 -24.31 -23.85 -28.82
CA SER A 305 -24.85 -23.79 -30.19
C SER A 305 -24.07 -24.68 -31.17
N SER A 306 -22.81 -25.00 -30.85
CA SER A 306 -21.98 -25.99 -31.53
C SER A 306 -20.83 -26.43 -30.61
N PRO A 307 -20.30 -27.67 -30.74
CA PRO A 307 -19.28 -28.21 -29.82
C PRO A 307 -17.99 -27.38 -29.70
N GLY A 308 -17.51 -26.78 -30.79
CA GLY A 308 -16.27 -25.99 -30.80
C GLY A 308 -16.39 -24.58 -30.20
N LYS A 309 -17.60 -24.00 -30.15
CA LYS A 309 -17.84 -22.65 -29.59
C LYS A 309 -17.96 -22.65 -28.05
N ALA A 310 -18.01 -23.83 -27.46
CA ALA A 310 -18.21 -24.03 -26.02
C ALA A 310 -16.90 -24.10 -25.22
N ILE A 311 -15.74 -24.07 -25.91
CA ILE A 311 -14.46 -24.45 -25.34
C ILE A 311 -13.38 -23.42 -25.73
N GLY A 312 -12.76 -22.83 -24.72
CA GLY A 312 -11.57 -21.99 -24.84
C GLY A 312 -10.33 -22.84 -24.52
N VAL A 313 -9.29 -22.74 -25.34
CA VAL A 313 -8.06 -23.53 -25.19
C VAL A 313 -6.84 -22.63 -25.32
N ALA A 314 -5.95 -22.68 -24.34
CA ALA A 314 -4.62 -22.09 -24.38
C ALA A 314 -3.55 -23.18 -24.22
N ILE A 315 -2.31 -22.86 -24.55
CA ILE A 315 -1.17 -23.78 -24.45
C ILE A 315 -0.37 -23.50 -23.18
N LEU A 316 -0.10 -24.52 -22.40
CA LEU A 316 0.89 -24.54 -21.34
C LEU A 316 2.19 -25.11 -21.92
N ARG A 317 3.14 -24.23 -22.24
CA ARG A 317 4.40 -24.57 -22.94
C ARG A 317 5.51 -24.79 -21.94
N TYR A 318 6.03 -26.02 -21.91
CA TYR A 318 7.19 -26.37 -21.11
C TYR A 318 8.48 -25.92 -21.81
N SER A 319 9.44 -25.37 -21.07
CA SER A 319 10.71 -24.90 -21.63
C SER A 319 11.57 -26.02 -22.24
N ASN A 320 11.37 -27.27 -21.82
CA ASN A 320 12.05 -28.46 -22.37
C ASN A 320 11.17 -29.27 -23.33
N SER A 321 10.02 -28.74 -23.75
CA SER A 321 9.04 -29.43 -24.59
C SER A 321 9.64 -29.83 -25.95
N GLN A 322 9.43 -31.09 -26.35
CA GLN A 322 9.91 -31.64 -27.64
C GLN A 322 8.84 -31.61 -28.75
N GLY A 323 7.60 -31.25 -28.43
CA GLY A 323 6.48 -31.30 -29.36
C GLY A 323 5.30 -30.44 -28.95
N PRO A 324 4.38 -30.13 -29.87
CA PRO A 324 3.15 -29.40 -29.54
C PRO A 324 2.26 -30.23 -28.61
N ALA A 325 1.28 -29.56 -27.99
CA ALA A 325 0.26 -30.24 -27.21
C ALA A 325 -0.48 -31.26 -28.09
N SER A 326 -0.73 -32.44 -27.54
CA SER A 326 -1.32 -33.56 -28.28
C SER A 326 -2.23 -34.40 -27.37
N GLY A 327 -3.00 -35.29 -27.99
CA GLY A 327 -4.02 -36.08 -27.31
C GLY A 327 -5.35 -35.33 -27.10
N PRO A 328 -6.33 -35.98 -26.46
CA PRO A 328 -7.63 -35.36 -26.19
C PRO A 328 -7.52 -34.25 -25.15
N LEU A 329 -8.43 -33.27 -25.24
CA LEU A 329 -8.64 -32.31 -24.16
C LEU A 329 -9.05 -33.07 -22.88
N PRO A 330 -8.69 -32.60 -21.68
CA PRO A 330 -9.20 -33.17 -20.44
C PRO A 330 -10.73 -33.12 -20.42
N ASP A 331 -11.36 -34.18 -19.91
CA ASP A 331 -12.82 -34.28 -19.86
C ASP A 331 -13.41 -33.26 -18.88
N PRO A 332 -14.50 -32.54 -19.26
CA PRO A 332 -15.25 -31.74 -18.32
C PRO A 332 -16.16 -32.62 -17.44
N PRO A 333 -16.62 -32.13 -16.28
CA PRO A 333 -17.76 -32.74 -15.60
C PRO A 333 -19.01 -32.69 -16.48
N ASN A 334 -20.01 -33.56 -16.22
CA ASN A 334 -21.27 -33.58 -16.97
C ASN A 334 -21.91 -32.18 -17.00
N GLU A 335 -22.05 -31.59 -18.19
CA GLU A 335 -22.37 -30.16 -18.46
C GLU A 335 -23.54 -29.58 -17.67
N LEU A 336 -24.53 -30.41 -17.32
CA LEU A 336 -25.76 -30.00 -16.65
C LEU A 336 -25.84 -30.47 -15.19
N ASP A 337 -24.81 -31.13 -14.67
CA ASP A 337 -24.79 -31.65 -13.30
C ASP A 337 -24.54 -30.53 -12.29
N THR A 338 -25.63 -29.97 -11.77
CA THR A 338 -25.61 -28.96 -10.71
C THR A 338 -25.26 -29.54 -9.34
N PHE A 339 -25.46 -30.85 -9.12
CA PHE A 339 -25.12 -31.50 -7.84
C PHE A 339 -23.60 -31.60 -7.68
N PHE A 340 -22.88 -31.96 -8.75
CA PHE A 340 -21.42 -31.93 -8.78
C PHE A 340 -20.88 -30.56 -8.35
N SER A 341 -21.37 -29.51 -9.00
CA SER A 341 -20.91 -28.13 -8.78
C SER A 341 -21.24 -27.61 -7.38
N MET A 342 -22.44 -27.92 -6.86
CA MET A 342 -22.81 -27.58 -5.49
C MET A 342 -21.95 -28.31 -4.45
N ASN A 343 -21.66 -29.59 -4.67
CA ASN A 343 -20.79 -30.36 -3.77
C ASN A 343 -19.34 -29.86 -3.83
N GLN A 344 -18.85 -29.47 -5.01
CA GLN A 344 -17.55 -28.80 -5.15
C GLN A 344 -17.53 -27.50 -4.34
N ALA A 345 -18.55 -26.64 -4.47
CA ALA A 345 -18.65 -25.41 -3.70
C ALA A 345 -18.68 -25.66 -2.18
N ARG A 346 -19.46 -26.67 -1.74
CA ARG A 346 -19.54 -27.09 -0.33
C ARG A 346 -18.22 -27.67 0.21
N SER A 347 -17.37 -28.23 -0.64
CA SER A 347 -16.07 -28.78 -0.22
C SER A 347 -15.04 -27.71 0.17
N ILE A 348 -15.22 -26.48 -0.31
CA ILE A 348 -14.29 -25.38 -0.06
C ILE A 348 -14.49 -24.86 1.37
N ARG A 349 -13.44 -24.95 2.17
CA ARG A 349 -13.41 -24.51 3.58
C ARG A 349 -12.36 -23.45 3.81
N LEU A 350 -12.62 -22.55 4.76
CA LEU A 350 -11.66 -21.55 5.21
C LEU A 350 -10.54 -22.22 6.02
N ASN A 351 -9.29 -21.88 5.75
CA ASN A 351 -8.20 -22.24 6.64
C ASN A 351 -8.23 -21.35 7.88
N VAL A 352 -8.91 -21.84 8.93
CA VAL A 352 -9.14 -21.11 10.17
C VAL A 352 -7.88 -20.81 10.98
N SER A 353 -6.77 -21.53 10.75
CA SER A 353 -5.50 -21.32 11.44
C SER A 353 -4.53 -20.40 10.68
N ALA A 354 -4.76 -20.16 9.39
CA ALA A 354 -3.92 -19.28 8.58
C ALA A 354 -4.10 -17.80 8.96
N GLY A 355 -3.01 -17.05 9.04
CA GLY A 355 -3.03 -15.59 9.04
C GLY A 355 -3.29 -15.05 7.62
N ALA A 356 -3.97 -13.92 7.52
CA ALA A 356 -4.28 -13.24 6.24
C ALA A 356 -3.46 -11.95 6.10
N ALA A 357 -4.11 -10.79 6.06
CA ALA A 357 -3.42 -9.48 6.08
C ALA A 357 -2.81 -9.11 7.44
N ARG A 358 -3.07 -9.92 8.48
CA ARG A 358 -2.56 -9.75 9.84
C ARG A 358 -2.14 -11.12 10.39
N PRO A 359 -1.26 -11.18 11.41
CA PRO A 359 -0.86 -12.44 12.05
C PRO A 359 -2.03 -13.21 12.67
N ASN A 360 -3.14 -12.52 12.99
CA ASN A 360 -4.32 -13.16 13.56
C ASN A 360 -4.91 -14.21 12.60
N PRO A 361 -5.22 -15.42 13.09
CA PRO A 361 -5.86 -16.45 12.28
C PRO A 361 -7.21 -16.00 11.72
N GLN A 362 -7.54 -16.39 10.49
CA GLN A 362 -8.84 -16.11 9.85
C GLN A 362 -10.02 -16.67 10.67
N GLY A 363 -9.79 -17.74 11.44
CA GLY A 363 -10.78 -18.35 12.33
C GLY A 363 -10.99 -17.64 13.67
N SER A 364 -10.30 -16.53 13.94
CA SER A 364 -10.50 -15.76 15.17
C SER A 364 -11.88 -15.12 15.26
N PHE A 365 -12.50 -14.78 14.12
CA PHE A 365 -13.85 -14.26 14.08
C PHE A 365 -14.89 -15.40 14.11
N LYS A 366 -15.52 -15.63 15.27
CA LYS A 366 -16.49 -16.72 15.51
C LYS A 366 -17.89 -16.39 14.99
N TYR A 367 -18.02 -16.16 13.69
CA TYR A 367 -19.26 -15.73 13.03
C TYR A 367 -20.48 -16.62 13.35
N GLY A 368 -20.28 -17.93 13.52
CA GLY A 368 -21.35 -18.88 13.82
C GLY A 368 -21.98 -18.77 15.21
N GLN A 369 -21.35 -18.02 16.12
CA GLN A 369 -21.82 -17.79 17.49
C GLN A 369 -22.50 -16.42 17.66
N ILE A 370 -22.51 -15.58 16.62
CA ILE A 370 -23.06 -14.23 16.66
C ILE A 370 -24.57 -14.29 16.36
N THR A 371 -25.36 -13.60 17.19
CA THR A 371 -26.81 -13.50 16.99
C THR A 371 -27.14 -12.71 15.73
N VAL A 372 -27.97 -13.29 14.86
CA VAL A 372 -28.47 -12.63 13.65
C VAL A 372 -29.46 -11.52 14.04
N THR A 373 -29.21 -10.32 13.53
CA THR A 373 -30.04 -9.11 13.73
C THR A 373 -31.17 -9.00 12.72
N ASP A 374 -30.93 -9.38 11.47
CA ASP A 374 -31.87 -9.22 10.36
C ASP A 374 -31.78 -10.42 9.41
N VAL A 375 -32.93 -10.82 8.87
CA VAL A 375 -33.04 -11.94 7.92
C VAL A 375 -33.75 -11.47 6.66
N TYR A 376 -33.10 -11.68 5.50
CA TYR A 376 -33.66 -11.41 4.19
C TYR A 376 -33.71 -12.72 3.38
N VAL A 377 -34.88 -13.07 2.88
CA VAL A 377 -35.05 -14.12 1.85
C VAL A 377 -35.25 -13.41 0.52
N ILE A 378 -34.23 -13.42 -0.33
CA ILE A 378 -34.19 -12.76 -1.62
C ILE A 378 -34.43 -13.80 -2.72
N VAL A 379 -35.58 -13.68 -3.38
CA VAL A 379 -35.98 -14.56 -4.47
C VAL A 379 -35.86 -13.82 -5.79
N ASN A 380 -35.09 -14.37 -6.72
CA ASN A 380 -35.12 -13.96 -8.12
C ASN A 380 -36.16 -14.77 -8.89
N ARG A 381 -36.77 -14.13 -9.90
CA ARG A 381 -37.79 -14.70 -10.78
C ARG A 381 -37.42 -14.47 -12.24
N PRO A 382 -37.97 -15.29 -13.17
CA PRO A 382 -37.82 -15.05 -14.59
C PRO A 382 -38.18 -13.61 -14.99
N PRO A 383 -37.59 -13.08 -16.08
CA PRO A 383 -37.94 -11.75 -16.57
C PRO A 383 -39.45 -11.60 -16.83
N GLU A 384 -40.04 -10.50 -16.37
CA GLU A 384 -41.47 -10.20 -16.50
C GLU A 384 -41.66 -8.83 -17.18
N LEU A 385 -42.85 -8.60 -17.73
CA LEU A 385 -43.21 -7.28 -18.28
C LEU A 385 -43.69 -6.37 -17.15
N ILE A 386 -42.93 -5.32 -16.88
CA ILE A 386 -43.28 -4.27 -15.93
C ILE A 386 -43.34 -2.96 -16.72
N GLU A 387 -44.52 -2.32 -16.73
CA GLU A 387 -44.76 -1.08 -17.49
C GLU A 387 -44.38 -1.22 -18.98
N GLY A 388 -44.69 -2.38 -19.58
CA GLY A 388 -44.45 -2.68 -21.01
C GLY A 388 -43.01 -3.04 -21.38
N ARG A 389 -42.06 -2.89 -20.45
CA ARG A 389 -40.64 -3.24 -20.64
C ARG A 389 -40.32 -4.57 -19.94
N LEU A 390 -39.45 -5.37 -20.56
CA LEU A 390 -38.94 -6.58 -19.92
C LEU A 390 -38.01 -6.16 -18.78
N ARG A 391 -38.20 -6.74 -17.60
CA ARG A 391 -37.49 -6.41 -16.37
C ARG A 391 -37.24 -7.66 -15.55
N THR A 392 -36.21 -7.62 -14.74
CA THR A 392 -35.90 -8.68 -13.76
C THR A 392 -35.99 -8.10 -12.37
N THR A 393 -36.30 -8.95 -11.39
CA THR A 393 -36.63 -8.50 -10.03
C THR A 393 -35.92 -9.32 -8.96
N LEU A 394 -35.72 -8.68 -7.81
CA LEU A 394 -35.43 -9.29 -6.52
C LEU A 394 -36.61 -9.01 -5.58
N ASN A 395 -37.26 -10.05 -5.05
CA ASN A 395 -38.47 -9.93 -4.22
C ASN A 395 -39.61 -9.07 -4.84
N GLY A 396 -39.72 -9.09 -6.17
CA GLY A 396 -40.72 -8.32 -6.91
C GLY A 396 -40.39 -6.83 -7.07
N ILE A 397 -39.19 -6.39 -6.70
CA ILE A 397 -38.66 -5.07 -7.03
C ILE A 397 -37.67 -5.22 -8.19
N SER A 398 -37.93 -4.50 -9.28
CA SER A 398 -36.94 -4.27 -10.33
C SER A 398 -36.26 -2.93 -10.05
N TYR A 399 -34.97 -2.96 -9.71
CA TYR A 399 -34.25 -1.74 -9.43
C TYR A 399 -34.04 -0.94 -10.72
N PHE A 400 -34.27 0.37 -10.62
CA PHE A 400 -33.95 1.31 -11.68
C PHE A 400 -33.06 2.40 -11.10
N PRO A 401 -31.85 2.62 -11.68
CA PRO A 401 -30.96 3.65 -11.18
C PRO A 401 -31.61 5.02 -11.36
N PRO A 402 -31.85 5.77 -10.26
CA PRO A 402 -32.36 7.13 -10.37
C PRO A 402 -31.34 8.03 -11.08
N SER A 403 -31.80 9.14 -11.66
CA SER A 403 -30.90 10.12 -12.30
C SER A 403 -29.93 10.77 -11.31
N THR A 404 -30.23 10.74 -10.02
CA THR A 404 -29.35 11.17 -8.93
C THR A 404 -28.96 9.93 -8.12
N PRO A 405 -27.68 9.53 -8.08
CA PRO A 405 -27.22 8.37 -7.31
C PRO A 405 -27.71 8.41 -5.85
N LEU A 406 -28.01 7.23 -5.31
CA LEU A 406 -28.52 7.05 -3.95
C LEU A 406 -27.59 7.68 -2.92
N LYS A 407 -26.28 7.51 -3.12
CA LYS A 407 -25.28 8.04 -2.18
C LYS A 407 -25.26 9.56 -2.14
N LEU A 408 -25.34 10.20 -3.30
CA LEU A 408 -25.48 11.66 -3.40
C LEU A 408 -26.82 12.14 -2.82
N ALA A 409 -27.90 11.44 -3.12
CA ALA A 409 -29.22 11.78 -2.58
C ALA A 409 -29.25 11.67 -1.05
N GLN A 410 -28.60 10.67 -0.47
CA GLN A 410 -28.43 10.51 0.96
C GLN A 410 -27.62 11.67 1.55
N HIS A 411 -26.46 11.98 0.98
CA HIS A 411 -25.56 13.03 1.51
C HIS A 411 -26.22 14.42 1.48
N TYR A 412 -26.96 14.75 0.43
CA TYR A 412 -27.66 16.03 0.27
C TYR A 412 -29.11 16.02 0.79
N ASN A 413 -29.54 14.94 1.48
CA ASN A 413 -30.89 14.79 2.02
C ASN A 413 -32.01 15.05 0.99
N ILE A 414 -31.84 14.56 -0.23
CA ILE A 414 -32.80 14.75 -1.32
C ILE A 414 -33.96 13.77 -1.17
N SER A 415 -35.14 14.29 -0.87
CA SER A 415 -36.34 13.47 -0.69
C SER A 415 -36.85 12.87 -2.00
N GLY A 416 -37.46 11.68 -1.90
CA GLY A 416 -38.14 11.02 -3.03
C GLY A 416 -37.21 10.44 -4.10
N VAL A 417 -35.92 10.23 -3.80
CA VAL A 417 -34.99 9.50 -4.68
C VAL A 417 -35.05 7.98 -4.40
N TYR A 418 -35.09 7.59 -3.13
CA TYR A 418 -35.15 6.19 -2.71
C TYR A 418 -35.97 6.02 -1.43
N LYS A 419 -36.28 4.77 -1.08
CA LYS A 419 -37.04 4.38 0.12
C LYS A 419 -36.34 3.24 0.84
N LEU A 420 -36.33 3.24 2.16
CA LEU A 420 -35.76 2.18 3.00
C LEU A 420 -36.79 1.07 3.29
N ASP A 421 -37.45 0.57 2.25
CA ASP A 421 -38.60 -0.35 2.34
C ASP A 421 -38.40 -1.66 1.56
N PHE A 422 -37.14 -2.06 1.30
CA PHE A 422 -36.89 -3.29 0.56
C PHE A 422 -37.45 -4.50 1.32
N PRO A 423 -38.25 -5.35 0.66
CA PRO A 423 -38.97 -6.38 1.37
C PRO A 423 -38.05 -7.52 1.85
N LYS A 424 -38.12 -7.82 3.16
CA LYS A 424 -37.38 -8.93 3.78
C LYS A 424 -37.72 -10.30 3.20
N ARG A 425 -38.92 -10.46 2.63
CA ARG A 425 -39.39 -11.70 1.98
C ARG A 425 -40.20 -11.35 0.73
N PRO A 426 -40.36 -12.27 -0.23
CA PRO A 426 -41.23 -12.05 -1.37
C PRO A 426 -42.65 -11.71 -0.90
N MET A 427 -43.21 -10.63 -1.45
CA MET A 427 -44.58 -10.23 -1.16
C MET A 427 -45.53 -10.76 -2.24
N ASN A 428 -46.77 -11.04 -1.84
CA ASN A 428 -47.85 -11.38 -2.77
C ASN A 428 -48.42 -10.12 -3.43
N ARG A 429 -47.59 -9.43 -4.22
CA ARG A 429 -47.98 -8.24 -5.01
C ARG A 429 -47.39 -8.31 -6.40
N HIS A 430 -47.98 -7.58 -7.34
CA HIS A 430 -47.41 -7.42 -8.67
C HIS A 430 -46.01 -6.79 -8.59
N PRO A 431 -45.03 -7.30 -9.36
CA PRO A 431 -43.73 -6.68 -9.44
C PRO A 431 -43.81 -5.25 -9.97
N LYS A 432 -42.90 -4.41 -9.50
CA LYS A 432 -42.83 -2.99 -9.88
C LYS A 432 -41.39 -2.54 -10.04
N VAL A 433 -41.21 -1.48 -10.82
CA VAL A 433 -39.97 -0.71 -10.81
C VAL A 433 -39.98 0.17 -9.56
N ASP A 434 -38.93 0.09 -8.75
CA ASP A 434 -38.78 0.97 -7.57
C ASP A 434 -37.31 1.12 -7.18
N THR A 435 -37.00 2.20 -6.48
CA THR A 435 -35.68 2.44 -5.89
C THR A 435 -35.76 2.15 -4.39
N SER A 436 -36.02 0.89 -4.08
CA SER A 436 -36.20 0.36 -2.72
C SER A 436 -34.87 -0.20 -2.21
N VAL A 437 -34.46 0.24 -1.03
CA VAL A 437 -33.14 0.04 -0.44
C VAL A 437 -33.28 -0.78 0.85
N ILE A 438 -32.37 -1.74 1.05
CA ILE A 438 -32.27 -2.55 2.25
C ILE A 438 -31.73 -1.66 3.38
N ASN A 439 -32.46 -1.61 4.50
CA ASN A 439 -32.00 -0.89 5.68
C ASN A 439 -31.11 -1.82 6.52
N GLY A 440 -29.82 -1.51 6.61
CA GLY A 440 -28.84 -2.27 7.35
C GLY A 440 -28.49 -1.62 8.69
N THR A 441 -28.52 -2.41 9.76
CA THR A 441 -28.09 -1.97 11.09
C THR A 441 -26.56 -2.00 11.16
N PHE A 442 -25.91 -0.86 11.43
CA PHE A 442 -24.45 -0.80 11.58
C PHE A 442 -23.97 -1.69 12.73
N LYS A 443 -22.91 -2.47 12.50
CA LYS A 443 -22.44 -3.59 13.34
C LYS A 443 -23.51 -4.68 13.59
N GLY A 444 -24.60 -4.66 12.84
CA GLY A 444 -25.54 -5.76 12.78
C GLY A 444 -24.93 -6.97 12.08
N PHE A 445 -25.47 -8.14 12.38
CA PHE A 445 -25.12 -9.39 11.73
C PHE A 445 -26.33 -9.86 10.92
N MET A 446 -26.25 -9.78 9.60
CA MET A 446 -27.37 -10.00 8.70
C MET A 446 -27.27 -11.36 8.02
N GLU A 447 -28.38 -12.08 7.96
CA GLU A 447 -28.54 -13.31 7.22
C GLU A 447 -29.27 -13.02 5.91
N ILE A 448 -28.67 -13.37 4.79
CA ILE A 448 -29.27 -13.23 3.46
C ILE A 448 -29.36 -14.61 2.82
N ILE A 449 -30.57 -15.02 2.47
CA ILE A 449 -30.86 -16.26 1.77
C ILE A 449 -31.24 -15.90 0.35
N PHE A 450 -30.38 -16.24 -0.59
CA PHE A 450 -30.69 -16.15 -2.01
C PHE A 450 -31.39 -17.42 -2.46
N GLN A 451 -32.47 -17.28 -3.22
CA GLN A 451 -33.24 -18.41 -3.70
C GLN A 451 -33.61 -18.21 -5.16
N ASN A 452 -33.24 -19.20 -5.97
CA ASN A 452 -33.30 -19.09 -7.42
C ASN A 452 -34.48 -19.86 -8.00
N SER A 453 -35.47 -19.09 -8.47
CA SER A 453 -36.66 -19.63 -9.14
C SER A 453 -36.55 -19.61 -10.67
N GLU A 454 -35.36 -19.29 -11.21
CA GLU A 454 -35.07 -19.33 -12.64
C GLU A 454 -34.40 -20.64 -13.06
N THR A 455 -34.29 -20.84 -14.37
CA THR A 455 -33.68 -22.03 -15.00
C THR A 455 -32.17 -21.93 -15.19
N SER A 456 -31.57 -20.77 -14.91
CA SER A 456 -30.13 -20.52 -15.05
C SER A 456 -29.47 -20.31 -13.69
N VAL A 457 -28.19 -20.67 -13.57
CA VAL A 457 -27.39 -20.36 -12.38
C VAL A 457 -27.23 -18.85 -12.25
N LYS A 458 -27.41 -18.32 -11.03
CA LYS A 458 -27.17 -16.91 -10.72
C LYS A 458 -25.98 -16.77 -9.79
N SER A 459 -25.11 -15.81 -10.05
CA SER A 459 -24.06 -15.38 -9.13
C SER A 459 -24.51 -14.08 -8.47
N TYR A 460 -24.51 -14.04 -7.14
CA TYR A 460 -24.78 -12.84 -6.35
C TYR A 460 -23.47 -12.27 -5.82
N HIS A 461 -23.33 -10.96 -5.91
CA HIS A 461 -22.18 -10.19 -5.43
C HIS A 461 -22.64 -9.07 -4.49
N LEU A 462 -21.87 -8.85 -3.42
CA LEU A 462 -22.10 -7.76 -2.49
C LEU A 462 -20.84 -6.88 -2.43
N ASP A 463 -20.97 -5.65 -2.92
CA ASP A 463 -19.90 -4.66 -2.82
C ASP A 463 -19.64 -4.28 -1.35
N GLY A 464 -18.42 -3.85 -1.04
CA GLY A 464 -18.07 -3.35 0.29
C GLY A 464 -17.87 -4.40 1.39
N TYR A 465 -18.19 -5.68 1.12
CA TYR A 465 -18.16 -6.75 2.11
C TYR A 465 -17.59 -8.05 1.58
N ALA A 466 -16.96 -8.81 2.47
CA ALA A 466 -16.91 -10.26 2.36
C ALA A 466 -17.98 -10.85 3.30
N PHE A 467 -18.63 -11.93 2.86
CA PHE A 467 -19.64 -12.65 3.63
C PHE A 467 -19.29 -14.13 3.76
N PHE A 468 -19.74 -14.75 4.84
CA PHE A 468 -19.56 -16.18 5.07
C PHE A 468 -20.64 -16.96 4.36
N VAL A 469 -20.27 -17.87 3.46
CA VAL A 469 -21.21 -18.81 2.85
C VAL A 469 -21.44 -19.96 3.83
N VAL A 470 -22.62 -19.97 4.46
CA VAL A 470 -22.93 -20.90 5.56
C VAL A 470 -23.76 -22.10 5.14
N GLY A 471 -24.53 -21.99 4.06
CA GLY A 471 -25.34 -23.11 3.59
C GLY A 471 -25.75 -22.95 2.14
N MET A 472 -25.94 -24.07 1.47
CA MET A 472 -26.52 -24.16 0.13
C MET A 472 -27.30 -25.46 0.08
N ASP A 473 -28.46 -25.52 -0.55
CA ASP A 473 -29.15 -26.79 -0.86
C ASP A 473 -30.21 -26.63 -1.96
N PHE A 474 -30.64 -27.74 -2.54
CA PHE A 474 -31.77 -27.77 -3.46
C PHE A 474 -33.11 -27.68 -2.72
N GLY A 475 -34.14 -27.20 -3.41
CA GLY A 475 -35.48 -26.99 -2.86
C GLY A 475 -35.68 -25.57 -2.33
N LEU A 476 -36.72 -25.39 -1.51
CA LEU A 476 -37.01 -24.10 -0.88
C LEU A 476 -36.30 -24.03 0.46
N TRP A 477 -35.70 -22.88 0.77
CA TRP A 477 -35.16 -22.66 2.11
C TRP A 477 -36.29 -22.59 3.14
N THR A 478 -36.07 -23.19 4.30
CA THR A 478 -36.95 -23.10 5.48
C THR A 478 -36.12 -22.76 6.71
N GLU A 479 -36.75 -22.33 7.80
CA GLU A 479 -36.01 -22.04 9.04
C GLU A 479 -35.24 -23.29 9.56
N ASN A 480 -35.76 -24.50 9.31
CA ASN A 480 -35.11 -25.77 9.66
C ASN A 480 -33.79 -25.98 8.90
N SER A 481 -33.62 -25.38 7.72
CA SER A 481 -32.41 -25.47 6.92
C SER A 481 -31.17 -24.96 7.67
N ARG A 482 -31.32 -24.09 8.69
CA ARG A 482 -30.19 -23.62 9.53
C ARG A 482 -29.47 -24.72 10.30
N SER A 483 -30.12 -25.87 10.51
CA SER A 483 -29.47 -27.07 11.08
C SER A 483 -28.32 -27.59 10.22
N THR A 484 -28.33 -27.28 8.92
CA THR A 484 -27.29 -27.70 7.96
C THR A 484 -26.17 -26.67 7.78
N TYR A 485 -26.24 -25.54 8.48
CA TYR A 485 -25.29 -24.45 8.28
C TYR A 485 -23.91 -24.82 8.81
N ASN A 486 -22.90 -24.56 7.99
CA ASN A 486 -21.52 -24.49 8.41
C ASN A 486 -21.29 -23.19 9.20
N LYS A 487 -21.11 -23.34 10.51
CA LYS A 487 -20.88 -22.26 11.47
C LYS A 487 -19.43 -22.21 11.99
N GLY A 488 -18.55 -23.07 11.46
CA GLY A 488 -17.16 -23.21 11.89
C GLY A 488 -16.17 -22.62 10.89
N ASP A 489 -16.18 -23.14 9.66
CA ASP A 489 -15.13 -22.90 8.65
C ASP A 489 -15.70 -22.61 7.25
N GLY A 490 -16.93 -22.09 7.17
CA GLY A 490 -17.49 -21.45 5.98
C GLY A 490 -16.55 -20.39 5.40
N VAL A 491 -16.32 -20.46 4.10
CA VAL A 491 -15.40 -19.55 3.39
C VAL A 491 -15.99 -18.15 3.29
N ALA A 492 -15.18 -17.13 3.57
CA ALA A 492 -15.55 -15.73 3.39
C ALA A 492 -15.25 -15.30 1.94
N ARG A 493 -16.24 -14.73 1.24
CA ARG A 493 -16.15 -14.39 -0.19
C ARG A 493 -16.98 -13.14 -0.51
N SER A 494 -16.79 -12.57 -1.69
CA SER A 494 -17.63 -11.49 -2.20
C SER A 494 -18.71 -11.96 -3.18
N THR A 495 -18.56 -13.15 -3.77
CA THR A 495 -19.47 -13.68 -4.79
C THR A 495 -19.88 -15.12 -4.50
N THR A 496 -21.16 -15.43 -4.63
CA THR A 496 -21.68 -16.79 -4.45
C THR A 496 -22.75 -17.16 -5.48
N GLN A 497 -22.76 -18.42 -5.88
CA GLN A 497 -23.70 -18.96 -6.85
C GLN A 497 -24.97 -19.51 -6.19
N VAL A 498 -26.05 -19.53 -6.96
CA VAL A 498 -27.34 -20.14 -6.60
C VAL A 498 -27.86 -20.89 -7.81
N PHE A 499 -27.99 -22.21 -7.67
CA PHE A 499 -28.41 -23.09 -8.75
C PHE A 499 -29.93 -23.01 -8.99
N PRO A 500 -30.41 -23.34 -10.19
CA PRO A 500 -31.85 -23.44 -10.48
C PRO A 500 -32.57 -24.31 -9.45
N GLY A 501 -33.64 -23.79 -8.85
CA GLY A 501 -34.44 -24.51 -7.84
C GLY A 501 -33.71 -24.74 -6.51
N ALA A 502 -32.65 -23.97 -6.22
CA ALA A 502 -31.86 -24.07 -5.01
C ALA A 502 -31.82 -22.75 -4.23
N TRP A 503 -31.20 -22.80 -3.05
CA TRP A 503 -30.91 -21.65 -2.22
C TRP A 503 -29.46 -21.66 -1.73
N THR A 504 -28.95 -20.47 -1.43
CA THR A 504 -27.66 -20.21 -0.80
C THR A 504 -27.85 -19.19 0.30
N ALA A 505 -27.34 -19.49 1.50
CA ALA A 505 -27.41 -18.61 2.66
C ALA A 505 -26.03 -18.07 3.02
N ILE A 506 -25.98 -16.76 3.28
CA ILE A 506 -24.79 -16.04 3.68
C ILE A 506 -25.02 -15.31 5.01
N LEU A 507 -23.94 -15.12 5.76
CA LEU A 507 -23.90 -14.24 6.93
C LEU A 507 -22.92 -13.09 6.67
N VAL A 508 -23.36 -11.86 6.89
CA VAL A 508 -22.56 -10.65 6.69
C VAL A 508 -22.55 -9.80 7.96
N TYR A 509 -21.36 -9.34 8.35
CA TYR A 509 -21.18 -8.42 9.46
C TYR A 509 -21.12 -6.99 8.92
N LEU A 510 -22.11 -6.16 9.27
CA LEU A 510 -22.31 -4.83 8.69
C LEU A 510 -21.45 -3.75 9.36
N ASP A 511 -20.14 -3.91 9.33
CA ASP A 511 -19.15 -3.01 9.94
C ASP A 511 -18.65 -1.88 9.02
N ASN A 512 -19.10 -1.86 7.78
CA ASN A 512 -18.70 -0.88 6.78
C ASN A 512 -19.85 0.11 6.46
N ALA A 513 -19.86 1.27 7.10
CA ALA A 513 -20.88 2.29 6.84
C ALA A 513 -20.80 2.80 5.38
N GLY A 514 -21.95 2.97 4.74
CA GLY A 514 -22.05 3.37 3.35
C GLY A 514 -23.29 2.87 2.62
N MET A 515 -23.31 3.09 1.30
CA MET A 515 -24.32 2.60 0.39
C MET A 515 -23.68 1.53 -0.51
N TRP A 516 -24.10 0.27 -0.39
CA TRP A 516 -23.41 -0.85 -1.02
C TRP A 516 -24.33 -1.63 -1.97
N ASN A 517 -23.85 -1.97 -3.16
CA ASN A 517 -24.64 -2.68 -4.15
C ASN A 517 -24.67 -4.19 -3.86
N LEU A 518 -25.87 -4.77 -3.90
CA LEU A 518 -26.11 -6.20 -3.93
C LEU A 518 -26.70 -6.54 -5.29
N ARG A 519 -25.96 -7.26 -6.13
CA ARG A 519 -26.34 -7.52 -7.53
C ARG A 519 -26.22 -8.97 -7.91
N ILE A 520 -26.87 -9.32 -9.01
CA ILE A 520 -26.52 -10.51 -9.78
C ILE A 520 -25.45 -10.16 -10.82
N ASP A 521 -24.38 -10.94 -10.92
CA ASP A 521 -23.28 -10.68 -11.87
C ASP A 521 -23.60 -11.06 -13.32
N ASN A 522 -24.71 -11.75 -13.58
CA ASN A 522 -25.22 -11.89 -14.94
C ASN A 522 -25.61 -10.50 -15.47
N LEU A 523 -24.89 -10.02 -16.48
CA LEU A 523 -24.94 -8.64 -16.93
C LEU A 523 -26.32 -8.23 -17.46
N ALA A 524 -27.05 -9.15 -18.09
CA ALA A 524 -28.39 -8.89 -18.59
C ALA A 524 -29.41 -8.78 -17.46
N SER A 525 -29.38 -9.72 -16.52
CA SER A 525 -30.15 -9.65 -15.28
C SER A 525 -29.87 -8.35 -14.53
N TRP A 526 -28.60 -7.98 -14.35
CA TRP A 526 -28.22 -6.75 -13.68
C TRP A 526 -28.81 -5.52 -14.41
N TYR A 527 -28.56 -5.40 -15.72
CA TYR A 527 -29.06 -4.29 -16.52
C TYR A 527 -30.59 -4.16 -16.51
N LEU A 528 -31.30 -5.29 -16.41
CA LEU A 528 -32.76 -5.34 -16.34
C LEU A 528 -33.33 -5.11 -14.93
N GLY A 529 -32.49 -4.93 -13.91
CA GLY A 529 -32.87 -4.48 -12.57
C GLY A 529 -32.77 -5.54 -11.46
N GLN A 530 -32.03 -6.64 -11.66
CA GLN A 530 -31.72 -7.61 -10.60
C GLN A 530 -30.57 -7.15 -9.70
N GLU A 531 -30.79 -6.02 -9.04
CA GLU A 531 -29.91 -5.48 -8.01
C GLU A 531 -30.73 -4.81 -6.90
N ALA A 532 -30.11 -4.59 -5.75
CA ALA A 532 -30.61 -3.83 -4.63
C ALA A 532 -29.42 -3.07 -4.00
N TYR A 533 -29.70 -2.14 -3.11
CA TYR A 533 -28.66 -1.46 -2.34
C TYR A 533 -28.88 -1.65 -0.86
N LEU A 534 -27.81 -1.78 -0.11
CA LEU A 534 -27.77 -1.86 1.33
C LEU A 534 -27.29 -0.51 1.88
N ASN A 535 -28.15 0.16 2.64
CA ASN A 535 -27.81 1.39 3.34
C ASN A 535 -27.42 1.07 4.78
N VAL A 536 -26.14 1.26 5.13
CA VAL A 536 -25.61 1.04 6.48
C VAL A 536 -25.18 2.37 7.06
N VAL A 537 -25.92 2.85 8.06
CA VAL A 537 -25.65 4.14 8.72
C VAL A 537 -25.31 3.89 10.18
N ASN A 538 -24.26 4.54 10.68
CA ASN A 538 -23.97 4.60 12.10
C ASN A 538 -24.61 5.87 12.71
N PRO A 539 -25.69 5.75 13.49
CA PRO A 539 -26.41 6.92 14.02
C PRO A 539 -25.67 7.61 15.18
N GLU A 540 -24.64 7.00 15.76
CA GLU A 540 -23.95 7.50 16.96
C GLU A 540 -22.69 8.32 16.64
N ILE A 541 -22.19 8.27 15.39
CA ILE A 541 -20.91 8.88 14.99
C ILE A 541 -21.04 9.52 13.60
N ASP A 542 -21.00 10.85 13.54
CA ASP A 542 -21.07 11.65 12.30
C ASP A 542 -19.92 11.34 11.29
N SER A 543 -18.82 10.72 11.73
CA SER A 543 -17.61 10.43 10.95
C SER A 543 -17.43 8.95 10.56
N SER A 544 -18.51 8.18 10.47
CA SER A 544 -18.42 6.72 10.23
C SER A 544 -17.98 6.34 8.81
N GLU A 545 -18.18 7.24 7.85
CA GLU A 545 -17.75 7.14 6.46
C GLU A 545 -16.91 8.36 6.08
N ASN A 546 -16.05 8.23 5.06
CA ASN A 546 -15.26 9.32 4.52
C ASN A 546 -16.15 10.41 3.91
N THR A 547 -15.64 11.64 3.94
CA THR A 547 -16.29 12.79 3.30
C THR A 547 -16.41 12.58 1.79
N ILE A 548 -17.40 13.24 1.19
CA ILE A 548 -17.57 13.25 -0.27
C ILE A 548 -16.25 13.72 -0.95
N PRO A 549 -15.80 13.05 -2.03
CA PRO A 549 -14.58 13.46 -2.74
C PRO A 549 -14.70 14.87 -3.34
N GLU A 550 -13.61 15.64 -3.32
CA GLU A 550 -13.59 17.01 -3.88
C GLU A 550 -13.86 17.04 -5.39
N ASN A 551 -13.50 15.97 -6.09
CA ASN A 551 -13.70 15.81 -7.53
C ASN A 551 -15.09 15.28 -7.91
N ALA A 552 -16.02 15.12 -6.95
CA ALA A 552 -17.40 14.62 -7.12
C ALA A 552 -18.08 15.08 -8.42
N ILE A 553 -18.58 14.10 -9.21
CA ILE A 553 -19.40 14.35 -10.39
C ILE A 553 -20.86 14.37 -9.92
N TYR A 554 -21.56 15.43 -10.30
CA TYR A 554 -22.94 15.68 -9.95
C TYR A 554 -23.85 15.51 -11.16
N CYS A 555 -24.95 14.78 -10.97
CA CYS A 555 -25.92 14.48 -12.02
C CYS A 555 -27.34 14.45 -11.46
N GLY A 556 -28.33 14.40 -12.35
CA GLY A 556 -29.75 14.41 -11.99
C GLY A 556 -30.16 15.72 -11.33
N ARG A 557 -30.79 15.63 -10.15
CA ARG A 557 -31.26 16.81 -9.39
C ARG A 557 -30.11 17.67 -8.86
N LEU A 558 -28.90 17.11 -8.81
CA LEU A 558 -27.69 17.82 -8.41
C LEU A 558 -26.87 18.33 -9.59
N SER A 559 -27.30 18.13 -10.84
CA SER A 559 -26.62 18.70 -12.01
C SER A 559 -26.33 20.21 -11.90
N PRO A 560 -27.14 21.06 -11.24
CA PRO A 560 -26.78 22.47 -11.03
C PRO A 560 -25.54 22.70 -10.14
N LEU A 561 -25.15 21.73 -9.31
CA LEU A 561 -23.91 21.77 -8.54
C LEU A 561 -22.69 21.32 -9.36
N GLN A 562 -22.90 20.79 -10.57
CA GLN A 562 -21.82 20.38 -11.45
C GLN A 562 -21.03 21.63 -11.86
N LYS A 563 -19.75 21.64 -11.50
CA LYS A 563 -18.81 22.66 -11.95
C LYS A 563 -18.41 22.37 -13.39
N ASP A 564 -18.30 23.40 -14.22
CA ASP A 564 -17.71 23.30 -15.57
C ASP A 564 -16.31 22.69 -15.47
N GLN A 565 -16.04 21.71 -16.32
CA GLN A 565 -14.86 20.81 -16.33
C GLN A 565 -13.85 21.09 -15.22
N ALA A 566 -13.94 20.32 -14.12
CA ALA A 566 -12.77 20.08 -13.27
C ALA A 566 -11.61 19.75 -14.22
N GLU A 567 -10.54 20.53 -14.09
CA GLU A 567 -9.43 20.65 -15.03
C GLU A 567 -9.01 19.28 -15.56
N ARG A 568 -8.64 19.21 -16.85
CA ARG A 568 -7.89 18.08 -17.40
C ARG A 568 -6.63 17.89 -16.56
N VAL A 569 -6.69 17.05 -15.52
CA VAL A 569 -5.50 16.60 -14.81
C VAL A 569 -4.79 15.64 -15.75
N HIS A 570 -3.99 16.22 -16.64
CA HIS A 570 -2.80 15.56 -17.13
C HIS A 570 -1.85 15.53 -15.94
N PHE A 571 -1.56 14.34 -15.40
CA PHE A 571 -0.28 14.12 -14.75
C PHE A 571 0.80 14.16 -15.86
N SER A 572 1.10 15.36 -16.38
CA SER A 572 2.49 15.62 -16.73
C SER A 572 3.19 15.73 -15.39
N GLY A 573 4.28 15.01 -15.17
CA GLY A 573 5.04 15.07 -13.92
C GLY A 573 5.39 16.51 -13.52
N SER A 574 4.51 17.14 -12.75
CA SER A 574 4.65 18.42 -12.07
C SER A 574 3.42 18.58 -11.17
N GLN A 575 3.63 18.52 -9.86
CA GLN A 575 2.62 18.85 -8.86
C GLN A 575 2.13 20.29 -9.06
N ARG A 576 0.81 20.52 -9.08
CA ARG A 576 0.24 21.81 -8.67
C ARG A 576 -1.02 21.63 -7.81
N SER A 577 -0.99 22.42 -6.75
CA SER A 577 -1.86 22.56 -5.59
C SER A 577 -3.21 23.19 -5.94
N ILE A 578 -4.30 22.67 -5.35
CA ILE A 578 -5.64 23.25 -5.41
C ILE A 578 -5.71 24.43 -4.42
N LEU A 579 -6.03 25.62 -4.90
CA LEU A 579 -6.21 26.86 -4.12
C LEU A 579 -7.68 27.33 -4.24
N VAL A 580 -8.35 27.48 -3.10
CA VAL A 580 -9.72 27.99 -2.98
C VAL A 580 -9.74 29.50 -3.23
N THR A 581 -10.57 29.97 -4.17
CA THR A 581 -10.66 31.38 -4.57
C THR A 581 -11.51 32.23 -3.61
N SER A 582 -11.01 33.41 -3.23
CA SER A 582 -11.83 34.56 -2.81
C SER A 582 -11.56 35.77 -3.73
N ARG A 583 -12.61 36.54 -4.02
CA ARG A 583 -12.70 37.60 -5.04
C ARG A 583 -11.73 38.78 -4.81
N GLY A 584 -11.10 39.27 -5.89
CA GLY A 584 -10.41 40.57 -5.96
C GLY A 584 -10.14 40.97 -7.42
N ILE A 585 -10.38 42.25 -7.74
CA ILE A 585 -10.57 42.83 -9.08
C ILE A 585 -9.25 42.98 -9.88
N LEU A 586 -9.35 42.75 -11.21
CA LEU A 586 -8.33 42.98 -12.24
C LEU A 586 -7.89 44.44 -12.38
N LEU A 587 -6.65 44.66 -12.84
CA LEU A 587 -6.34 45.63 -13.90
C LEU A 587 -5.10 45.19 -14.70
N ALA A 588 -5.21 45.27 -16.02
CA ALA A 588 -4.26 44.81 -17.03
C ALA A 588 -3.45 45.99 -17.62
N VAL A 589 -2.20 45.76 -18.05
CA VAL A 589 -1.55 46.54 -19.13
C VAL A 589 -0.62 45.64 -19.97
N PHE A 590 -0.71 45.84 -21.28
CA PHE A 590 -0.15 45.10 -22.41
C PHE A 590 1.28 45.52 -22.84
N SER A 591 2.02 44.56 -23.42
CA SER A 591 2.85 44.64 -24.67
C SER A 591 4.25 45.31 -24.67
N PRO A 592 5.08 45.14 -25.73
CA PRO A 592 5.44 43.90 -26.48
C PRO A 592 6.95 43.84 -26.91
N SER A 593 7.31 42.83 -27.74
CA SER A 593 8.37 42.82 -28.78
C SER A 593 9.83 42.47 -28.37
N PHE A 594 10.68 41.79 -29.16
CA PHE A 594 10.67 41.28 -30.54
C PHE A 594 11.90 40.35 -30.81
N LEU A 595 11.77 39.44 -31.80
CA LEU A 595 12.74 38.90 -32.79
C LEU A 595 14.09 38.29 -32.31
N ALA A 596 14.47 37.03 -32.57
CA ALA A 596 14.58 36.22 -33.81
C ALA A 596 16.05 36.03 -34.27
N SER A 597 16.40 34.79 -34.63
CA SER A 597 17.08 34.33 -35.87
C SER A 597 17.96 33.09 -35.60
N GLN A 598 17.60 31.94 -36.21
CA GLN A 598 18.20 31.29 -37.40
C GLN A 598 19.45 30.43 -37.07
N SER A 599 19.39 29.10 -37.06
CA SER A 599 19.52 28.15 -38.21
C SER A 599 20.87 28.31 -38.94
N SER A 600 21.78 27.34 -39.02
CA SER A 600 21.65 26.02 -39.69
C SER A 600 23.08 25.35 -39.79
N PRO A 601 23.37 24.34 -40.64
CA PRO A 601 23.75 22.97 -40.26
C PRO A 601 25.17 22.56 -40.73
N PHE A 602 25.67 21.33 -40.49
CA PHE A 602 26.49 20.57 -41.47
C PHE A 602 26.73 19.09 -41.06
N SER A 603 26.92 18.29 -42.09
CA SER A 603 26.85 16.83 -42.23
C SER A 603 28.18 16.06 -42.13
N SER A 604 28.07 14.73 -42.01
CA SER A 604 29.09 13.65 -41.96
C SER A 604 30.20 13.68 -43.04
N PRO A 605 31.26 12.82 -42.95
CA PRO A 605 31.16 11.47 -43.56
C PRO A 605 32.00 10.34 -42.89
N ALA A 606 31.70 9.11 -43.32
CA ALA A 606 32.30 7.83 -42.94
C ALA A 606 33.67 7.54 -43.60
N GLN A 607 34.45 6.61 -43.01
CA GLN A 607 35.40 5.78 -43.76
C GLN A 607 35.73 4.44 -43.06
N THR A 608 36.08 3.47 -43.90
CA THR A 608 36.06 2.01 -43.74
C THR A 608 37.48 1.42 -43.58
N ARG A 609 37.68 0.32 -42.82
CA ARG A 609 38.66 -0.75 -43.19
C ARG A 609 38.51 -2.09 -42.41
N ARG A 610 38.41 -3.16 -43.23
CA ARG A 610 38.61 -4.64 -43.12
C ARG A 610 39.84 -5.10 -42.30
N ILE A 611 40.10 -6.33 -41.77
CA ILE A 611 39.65 -7.76 -41.91
C ILE A 611 40.29 -8.59 -40.73
N ARG A 612 39.66 -9.67 -40.19
CA ARG A 612 40.07 -11.13 -40.16
C ARG A 612 39.49 -11.98 -39.00
N HIS A 613 39.34 -13.28 -39.29
CA HIS A 613 38.57 -14.36 -38.64
C HIS A 613 38.99 -14.84 -37.23
N GLY A 614 38.02 -15.41 -36.49
CA GLY A 614 38.27 -16.55 -35.58
C GLY A 614 37.30 -16.73 -34.40
N ALA A 615 36.63 -17.90 -34.39
CA ALA A 615 36.05 -18.63 -33.25
C ALA A 615 34.64 -18.27 -32.71
N SER A 616 33.78 -19.30 -32.77
CA SER A 616 32.54 -19.51 -32.03
C SER A 616 32.71 -19.29 -30.52
N ARG A 617 31.80 -18.53 -29.89
CA ARG A 617 31.54 -18.61 -28.45
C ARG A 617 30.11 -18.20 -28.13
N SER A 618 29.51 -19.00 -27.25
CA SER A 618 28.13 -18.92 -26.79
C SER A 618 27.74 -17.52 -26.28
N LEU A 619 26.51 -17.11 -26.61
CA LEU A 619 25.83 -16.00 -25.95
C LEU A 619 25.50 -16.41 -24.51
N ARG A 620 26.44 -16.16 -23.59
CA ARG A 620 26.15 -16.05 -22.16
C ARG A 620 25.26 -14.83 -21.97
N VAL A 621 24.09 -15.02 -21.38
CA VAL A 621 23.30 -13.94 -20.78
C VAL A 621 24.17 -13.34 -19.66
N THR A 622 24.77 -12.18 -19.91
CA THR A 622 25.52 -11.45 -18.90
C THR A 622 24.54 -10.72 -17.99
N ALA A 623 24.45 -11.16 -16.73
CA ALA A 623 23.88 -10.38 -15.64
C ALA A 623 24.50 -8.97 -15.64
N SER A 624 23.68 -7.92 -15.59
CA SER A 624 24.17 -6.53 -15.56
C SER A 624 25.03 -6.31 -14.31
N ARG A 625 26.35 -6.14 -14.48
CA ARG A 625 27.27 -5.77 -13.39
C ARG A 625 27.03 -4.31 -13.01
N SER A 626 26.53 -4.07 -11.79
CA SER A 626 26.44 -2.72 -11.20
C SER A 626 27.62 -2.54 -10.24
N SER A 627 28.57 -1.67 -10.58
CA SER A 627 29.79 -1.42 -9.79
C SER A 627 29.86 0.04 -9.37
N PHE A 628 30.15 0.25 -8.08
CA PHE A 628 30.29 1.55 -7.42
C PHE A 628 31.61 1.59 -6.66
N ASP A 629 32.04 2.77 -6.21
CA ASP A 629 33.24 2.89 -5.37
C ASP A 629 32.92 2.55 -3.92
N VAL A 630 31.76 2.98 -3.42
CA VAL A 630 31.29 2.73 -2.05
C VAL A 630 29.90 2.08 -2.07
N VAL A 631 29.70 1.04 -1.27
CA VAL A 631 28.37 0.45 -1.01
C VAL A 631 28.01 0.64 0.45
N VAL A 632 26.88 1.31 0.71
CA VAL A 632 26.34 1.54 2.07
C VAL A 632 25.14 0.63 2.29
N VAL A 633 25.23 -0.25 3.29
CA VAL A 633 24.18 -1.17 3.70
C VAL A 633 23.41 -0.56 4.86
N GLY A 634 22.25 0.03 4.57
CA GLY A 634 21.39 0.75 5.50
C GLY A 634 20.98 2.12 4.96
N GLY A 635 19.68 2.32 4.76
CA GLY A 635 19.04 3.56 4.30
C GLY A 635 18.47 4.43 5.42
N GLY A 636 18.88 4.19 6.67
CA GLY A 636 18.57 5.09 7.80
C GLY A 636 19.41 6.38 7.74
N ILE A 637 19.18 7.30 8.69
CA ILE A 637 19.88 8.60 8.70
C ILE A 637 21.40 8.45 8.61
N ILE A 638 22.00 7.53 9.38
CA ILE A 638 23.45 7.29 9.39
C ILE A 638 23.97 6.92 7.98
N GLY A 639 23.33 5.96 7.32
CA GLY A 639 23.77 5.48 6.01
C GLY A 639 23.55 6.51 4.90
N LEU A 640 22.43 7.23 4.91
CA LEU A 640 22.15 8.28 3.94
C LEU A 640 23.08 9.50 4.09
N THR A 641 23.43 9.89 5.33
CA THR A 641 24.42 10.94 5.56
C THR A 641 25.82 10.51 5.15
N ILE A 642 26.21 9.25 5.39
CA ILE A 642 27.48 8.68 4.90
C ILE A 642 27.53 8.78 3.38
N ALA A 643 26.47 8.37 2.69
CA ALA A 643 26.39 8.47 1.23
C ALA A 643 26.53 9.93 0.76
N ARG A 644 25.81 10.85 1.40
CA ARG A 644 25.89 12.29 1.10
C ARG A 644 27.32 12.83 1.26
N GLN A 645 28.02 12.44 2.32
CA GLN A 645 29.37 12.90 2.60
C GLN A 645 30.35 12.49 1.49
N PHE A 646 30.25 11.25 0.99
CA PHE A 646 31.07 10.80 -0.14
C PHE A 646 30.73 11.52 -1.45
N LEU A 647 29.43 11.71 -1.74
CA LEU A 647 28.98 12.35 -2.97
C LEU A 647 29.41 13.82 -3.06
N THR A 648 29.31 14.53 -1.94
CA THR A 648 29.62 15.97 -1.86
C THR A 648 31.10 16.26 -1.59
N GLY A 649 31.81 15.38 -0.87
CA GLY A 649 33.20 15.57 -0.46
C GLY A 649 34.27 14.85 -1.30
N SER A 650 33.88 14.15 -2.37
CA SER A 650 34.78 13.41 -3.26
C SER A 650 34.12 13.16 -4.63
N ASP A 651 34.86 12.52 -5.56
CA ASP A 651 34.35 12.05 -6.86
C ASP A 651 33.84 10.60 -6.85
N LEU A 652 33.76 9.96 -5.67
CA LEU A 652 33.36 8.55 -5.56
C LEU A 652 31.88 8.34 -5.89
N SER A 653 31.60 7.20 -6.52
CA SER A 653 30.24 6.71 -6.74
C SER A 653 29.75 5.86 -5.57
N VAL A 654 28.48 6.01 -5.18
CA VAL A 654 27.89 5.39 -4.00
C VAL A 654 26.61 4.64 -4.34
N ALA A 655 26.48 3.40 -3.85
CA ALA A 655 25.21 2.68 -3.82
C ALA A 655 24.71 2.57 -2.39
N VAL A 656 23.44 2.90 -2.14
CA VAL A 656 22.76 2.63 -0.87
C VAL A 656 21.83 1.45 -1.07
N VAL A 657 21.92 0.44 -0.21
CA VAL A 657 21.06 -0.74 -0.22
C VAL A 657 20.41 -0.94 1.14
N ASP A 658 19.11 -1.21 1.17
CA ASP A 658 18.38 -1.51 2.40
C ASP A 658 17.31 -2.59 2.16
N LYS A 659 17.01 -3.37 3.19
CA LYS A 659 15.93 -4.35 3.19
C LYS A 659 14.52 -3.72 3.14
N ALA A 660 14.39 -2.45 3.49
CA ALA A 660 13.17 -1.65 3.51
C ALA A 660 13.41 -0.29 2.83
N VAL A 661 12.63 0.73 3.18
CA VAL A 661 12.79 2.12 2.72
C VAL A 661 13.30 3.02 3.86
N PRO A 662 13.88 4.20 3.57
CA PRO A 662 14.28 5.15 4.60
C PRO A 662 13.16 5.45 5.60
N CYS A 663 13.55 5.74 6.84
CA CYS A 663 12.63 5.96 7.98
C CYS A 663 11.78 4.75 8.43
N SER A 664 11.91 3.55 7.84
CA SER A 664 11.18 2.35 8.31
C SER A 664 11.65 1.79 9.67
N GLY A 665 12.76 2.30 10.21
CA GLY A 665 13.36 1.84 11.47
C GLY A 665 13.52 2.97 12.49
N ALA A 666 14.62 2.92 13.26
CA ALA A 666 14.88 3.87 14.35
C ALA A 666 14.77 5.35 13.95
N THR A 667 15.14 5.70 12.71
CA THR A 667 15.09 7.09 12.22
C THR A 667 13.67 7.66 12.19
N GLY A 668 12.69 6.96 11.60
CA GLY A 668 11.31 7.47 11.52
C GLY A 668 10.54 7.40 12.84
N ALA A 669 10.95 6.49 13.73
CA ALA A 669 10.37 6.39 15.07
C ALA A 669 10.91 7.45 16.06
N GLY A 670 11.92 8.23 15.69
CA GLY A 670 12.57 9.21 16.56
C GLY A 670 11.71 10.44 16.88
N GLN A 671 12.07 11.13 17.97
CA GLN A 671 11.42 12.37 18.40
C GLN A 671 11.90 13.60 17.61
N GLY A 672 13.10 13.53 17.00
CA GLY A 672 13.61 14.59 16.13
C GLY A 672 14.52 15.63 16.79
N TYR A 673 14.74 15.58 18.10
CA TYR A 673 15.59 16.58 18.78
C TYR A 673 17.09 16.28 18.68
N ILE A 674 17.90 17.32 18.53
CA ILE A 674 19.36 17.30 18.61
C ILE A 674 19.77 17.70 20.02
N TRP A 675 19.58 16.77 20.97
CA TRP A 675 19.82 17.02 22.39
C TRP A 675 21.32 17.08 22.75
N MET A 676 21.77 18.19 23.33
CA MET A 676 23.06 18.28 24.03
C MET A 676 22.92 18.28 25.55
N THR A 677 21.76 18.68 26.08
CA THR A 677 21.54 18.92 27.52
C THR A 677 21.86 17.74 28.43
N HIS A 678 21.60 16.50 27.98
CA HIS A 678 21.88 15.31 28.77
C HIS A 678 23.29 14.74 28.57
N LYS A 679 24.05 15.21 27.57
CA LYS A 679 25.41 14.72 27.29
C LYS A 679 26.39 15.20 28.35
N LYS A 680 27.51 14.50 28.49
CA LYS A 680 28.55 14.80 29.49
C LYS A 680 29.82 15.30 28.77
N PRO A 681 30.29 16.53 29.06
CA PRO A 681 31.60 17.00 28.58
C PRO A 681 32.73 16.02 28.89
N GLY A 682 33.63 15.83 27.94
CA GLY A 682 34.77 14.92 28.06
C GLY A 682 34.42 13.42 28.02
N SER A 683 33.15 13.05 27.81
CA SER A 683 32.81 11.65 27.49
C SER A 683 33.21 11.30 26.06
N ASP A 684 33.42 10.02 25.77
CA ASP A 684 33.85 9.56 24.45
C ASP A 684 32.91 9.99 23.31
N ILE A 685 31.61 10.18 23.58
CA ILE A 685 30.64 10.61 22.56
C ILE A 685 30.55 12.13 22.42
N TRP A 686 31.22 12.89 23.28
CA TRP A 686 31.07 14.35 23.38
C TRP A 686 31.52 15.04 22.10
N ASP A 687 32.75 14.80 21.67
CA ASP A 687 33.33 15.49 20.50
C ASP A 687 32.58 15.14 19.21
N LEU A 688 32.16 13.87 19.07
CA LEU A 688 31.34 13.43 17.93
C LEU A 688 29.97 14.14 17.92
N ALA A 689 29.32 14.26 19.07
CA ALA A 689 28.04 14.95 19.19
C ALA A 689 28.16 16.45 18.96
N MET A 690 29.19 17.09 19.53
CA MET A 690 29.50 18.51 19.31
C MET A 690 29.75 18.80 17.83
N ARG A 691 30.57 17.97 17.16
CA ARG A 691 30.85 18.12 15.74
C ARG A 691 29.58 17.95 14.89
N SER A 692 28.78 16.92 15.18
CA SER A 692 27.53 16.70 14.45
C SER A 692 26.49 17.80 14.70
N HIS A 693 26.42 18.35 15.92
CA HIS A 693 25.57 19.50 16.26
C HIS A 693 25.95 20.73 15.45
N GLN A 694 27.25 21.03 15.34
CA GLN A 694 27.77 22.11 14.49
C GLN A 694 27.43 21.87 13.01
N LEU A 695 27.62 20.66 12.49
CA LEU A 695 27.33 20.34 11.08
C LEU A 695 25.84 20.49 10.75
N TRP A 696 24.94 20.14 11.68
CA TRP A 696 23.50 20.37 11.49
C TRP A 696 23.16 21.86 11.45
N HIS A 697 23.76 22.67 12.33
CA HIS A 697 23.58 24.13 12.31
C HIS A 697 24.13 24.75 11.03
N ASN A 698 25.33 24.37 10.60
CA ASN A 698 25.92 24.85 9.35
C ASN A 698 25.04 24.50 8.14
N LEU A 699 24.42 23.31 8.11
CA LEU A 699 23.50 22.93 7.05
C LEU A 699 22.22 23.76 7.06
N ALA A 700 21.66 24.06 8.24
CA ALA A 700 20.50 24.93 8.35
C ALA A 700 20.84 26.39 7.98
N GLU A 701 22.02 26.87 8.36
CA GLU A 701 22.51 28.20 7.98
C GLU A 701 22.77 28.31 6.48
N SER A 702 23.40 27.31 5.86
CA SER A 702 23.65 27.32 4.41
C SER A 702 22.35 27.34 3.61
N LEU A 703 21.32 26.65 4.07
CA LEU A 703 19.98 26.70 3.46
C LEU A 703 19.39 28.11 3.52
N ASN A 704 19.52 28.81 4.66
CA ASN A 704 19.10 30.20 4.77
C ASN A 704 19.88 31.12 3.82
N ASP A 705 21.21 30.93 3.73
CA ASP A 705 22.07 31.73 2.84
C ASP A 705 21.72 31.52 1.35
N GLU A 706 21.25 30.33 0.99
CA GLU A 706 20.73 30.01 -0.34
C GLU A 706 19.29 30.53 -0.59
N GLY A 707 18.67 31.16 0.41
CA GLY A 707 17.30 31.67 0.33
C GLY A 707 16.22 30.60 0.47
N LEU A 708 16.56 29.43 1.02
CA LEU A 708 15.66 28.33 1.32
C LEU A 708 15.26 28.33 2.80
N ASP A 709 14.10 27.76 3.14
CA ASP A 709 13.63 27.68 4.53
C ASP A 709 14.02 26.32 5.18
N PRO A 710 14.92 26.32 6.19
CA PRO A 710 15.30 25.09 6.91
C PRO A 710 14.13 24.48 7.69
N GLN A 711 13.15 25.27 8.12
CA GLN A 711 11.96 24.77 8.80
C GLN A 711 11.09 23.95 7.83
N GLU A 712 10.94 24.41 6.58
CA GLU A 712 10.23 23.66 5.55
C GLU A 712 10.99 22.37 5.17
N LEU A 713 12.28 22.50 4.85
CA LEU A 713 13.08 21.42 4.25
C LEU A 713 13.55 20.35 5.25
N LEU A 714 13.89 20.75 6.47
CA LEU A 714 14.42 19.84 7.50
C LEU A 714 13.47 19.67 8.69
N GLY A 715 12.41 20.48 8.79
CA GLY A 715 11.67 20.62 10.04
C GLY A 715 12.48 21.33 11.12
N TRP A 716 13.51 22.10 10.74
CA TRP A 716 14.45 22.73 11.66
C TRP A 716 13.76 23.79 12.54
N LYS A 717 13.85 23.63 13.86
CA LYS A 717 13.32 24.58 14.85
C LYS A 717 14.37 24.81 15.93
N LYS A 718 14.78 26.07 16.10
CA LYS A 718 15.69 26.49 17.17
C LYS A 718 14.90 26.87 18.43
N THR A 719 14.27 25.87 19.04
CA THR A 719 13.41 26.05 20.21
C THR A 719 14.18 26.01 21.53
N GLY A 720 15.41 25.52 21.57
CA GLY A 720 16.15 25.29 22.81
C GLY A 720 15.57 24.12 23.63
N SER A 721 16.31 23.61 24.61
CA SER A 721 15.86 22.46 25.42
C SER A 721 15.92 22.73 26.92
N LEU A 722 15.02 22.07 27.65
CA LEU A 722 14.91 22.13 29.10
C LEU A 722 15.06 20.73 29.70
N MET A 723 15.96 20.59 30.67
CA MET A 723 16.01 19.43 31.55
C MET A 723 15.48 19.80 32.94
N ILE A 724 14.37 19.18 33.35
CA ILE A 724 13.59 19.56 34.53
C ILE A 724 13.94 18.67 35.73
N GLY A 725 14.31 19.30 36.85
CA GLY A 725 14.42 18.65 38.16
C GLY A 725 13.19 18.98 39.01
N LYS A 726 12.62 17.98 39.68
CA LYS A 726 11.46 18.11 40.58
C LYS A 726 11.86 18.18 42.05
N THR A 727 13.12 17.85 42.37
CA THR A 727 13.64 17.83 43.74
C THR A 727 14.82 18.78 43.89
N SER A 728 15.05 19.26 45.12
CA SER A 728 16.22 20.07 45.46
C SER A 728 17.55 19.40 45.10
N GLN A 729 17.60 18.07 45.17
CA GLN A 729 18.79 17.28 44.80
C GLN A 729 19.02 17.30 43.29
N GLU A 730 17.99 16.99 42.49
CA GLU A 730 18.08 17.09 41.03
C GLU A 730 18.44 18.51 40.59
N CYS A 731 17.84 19.52 41.22
CA CYS A 731 18.15 20.93 40.96
C CYS A 731 19.62 21.29 41.27
N ALA A 732 20.20 20.75 42.33
CA ALA A 732 21.62 20.92 42.63
C ALA A 732 22.51 20.27 41.54
N THR A 733 22.15 19.05 41.10
CA THR A 733 22.82 18.37 39.99
C THR A 733 22.71 19.15 38.68
N LEU A 734 21.55 19.74 38.39
CA LEU A 734 21.34 20.56 37.19
C LEU A 734 22.17 21.85 37.21
N LYS A 735 22.34 22.51 38.38
CA LYS A 735 23.23 23.67 38.52
C LYS A 735 24.68 23.31 38.19
N GLN A 736 25.17 22.19 38.72
CA GLN A 736 26.49 21.69 38.40
C GLN A 736 26.61 21.37 36.91
N LYS A 737 25.60 20.73 36.32
CA LYS A 737 25.61 20.39 34.90
C LYS A 737 25.61 21.62 33.99
N VAL A 738 24.86 22.66 34.33
CA VAL A 738 24.88 23.95 33.62
C VAL A 738 26.30 24.52 33.62
N HIS A 739 26.98 24.48 34.77
CA HIS A 739 28.37 24.94 34.88
C HIS A 739 29.32 24.12 33.99
N GLU A 740 29.27 22.77 34.08
CA GLU A 740 30.11 21.88 33.25
C GLU A 740 29.90 22.10 31.74
N LEU A 741 28.63 22.24 31.30
CA LEU A 741 28.31 22.50 29.89
C LEU A 741 28.75 23.91 29.45
N SER A 742 28.67 24.90 30.34
CA SER A 742 29.14 26.27 30.07
C SER A 742 30.66 26.32 29.93
N GLU A 743 31.40 25.61 30.78
CA GLU A 743 32.86 25.50 30.68
C GLU A 743 33.29 24.78 29.40
N ALA A 744 32.48 23.82 28.93
CA ALA A 744 32.68 23.14 27.66
C ALA A 744 32.28 23.97 26.42
N GLY A 745 31.88 25.23 26.61
CA GLY A 745 31.63 26.20 25.53
C GLY A 745 30.19 26.26 25.02
N LEU A 746 29.24 25.57 25.64
CA LEU A 746 27.83 25.70 25.29
C LEU A 746 27.18 26.88 26.03
N ARG A 747 26.25 27.58 25.38
CA ARG A 747 25.41 28.55 26.08
C ARG A 747 24.39 27.79 26.91
N THR A 748 24.47 27.93 28.23
CA THR A 748 23.58 27.26 29.18
C THR A 748 23.14 28.22 30.28
N GLU A 749 21.95 28.00 30.83
CA GLU A 749 21.40 28.78 31.93
C GLU A 749 20.71 27.85 32.93
N TYR A 750 20.86 28.10 34.24
CA TYR A 750 20.02 27.46 35.24
C TYR A 750 18.81 28.35 35.53
N LEU A 751 17.63 27.79 35.40
CA LEU A 751 16.37 28.48 35.65
C LEU A 751 15.84 28.13 37.04
N SER A 752 15.60 29.17 37.84
CA SER A 752 14.83 29.03 39.09
C SER A 752 13.37 28.67 38.79
N SER A 753 12.60 28.26 39.80
CA SER A 753 11.15 28.03 39.68
C SER A 753 10.44 29.20 38.96
N ALA A 754 10.73 30.44 39.36
CA ALA A 754 10.11 31.62 38.78
C ALA A 754 10.51 31.86 37.32
N ASP A 755 11.75 31.55 36.94
CA ASP A 755 12.23 31.70 35.56
C ASP A 755 11.70 30.59 34.66
N LEU A 756 11.66 29.36 35.18
CA LEU A 756 11.11 28.20 34.50
C LEU A 756 9.62 28.40 34.20
N PHE A 757 8.82 28.84 35.18
CA PHE A 757 7.40 29.13 34.96
C PHE A 757 7.17 30.21 33.91
N ARG A 758 8.03 31.24 33.85
CA ARG A 758 7.96 32.28 32.82
C ARG A 758 8.29 31.76 31.42
N LYS A 759 9.24 30.82 31.30
CA LYS A 759 9.66 30.24 30.02
C LYS A 759 8.74 29.12 29.54
N GLU A 760 8.16 28.34 30.45
CA GLU A 760 7.32 27.18 30.14
C GLU A 760 6.10 27.09 31.09
N PRO A 761 5.07 27.93 30.89
CA PRO A 761 3.94 28.06 31.81
C PRO A 761 3.07 26.80 31.93
N ALA A 762 3.19 25.86 30.99
CA ALA A 762 2.43 24.61 30.98
C ALA A 762 2.92 23.60 32.03
N ILE A 763 4.15 23.74 32.52
CA ILE A 763 4.76 22.82 33.49
C ILE A 763 4.29 23.13 34.92
N LEU A 764 4.10 22.09 35.72
CA LEU A 764 3.95 22.17 37.15
C LEU A 764 5.26 22.61 37.79
N VAL A 765 5.27 23.78 38.41
CA VAL A 765 6.44 24.34 39.09
C VAL A 765 6.11 24.59 40.56
N ASP A 766 7.00 24.14 41.44
CA ASP A 766 7.00 24.43 42.88
C ASP A 766 8.36 25.00 43.34
N ASP A 767 8.49 25.27 44.65
CA ASP A 767 9.70 25.83 45.27
C ASP A 767 10.94 24.93 45.17
N HIS A 768 10.78 23.67 44.75
CA HIS A 768 11.85 22.69 44.60
C HIS A 768 12.13 22.33 43.13
N THR A 769 11.36 22.90 42.20
CA THR A 769 11.47 22.67 40.76
C THR A 769 12.44 23.65 40.10
N GLY A 770 13.26 23.19 39.16
CA GLY A 770 14.18 24.03 38.40
C GLY A 770 14.63 23.34 37.11
N ALA A 771 15.36 24.06 36.26
CA ALA A 771 15.77 23.49 34.97
C ALA A 771 17.16 23.92 34.50
N ALA A 772 17.84 23.02 33.79
CA ALA A 772 18.96 23.37 32.92
C ALA A 772 18.40 23.73 31.52
N PHE A 773 18.71 24.92 31.03
CA PHE A 773 18.26 25.44 29.75
C PHE A 773 19.41 25.58 28.76
N LEU A 774 19.27 24.99 27.57
CA LEU A 774 20.20 25.10 26.46
C LEU A 774 19.50 25.75 25.25
N PRO A 775 19.67 27.06 25.01
CA PRO A 775 19.03 27.78 23.90
C PRO A 775 19.49 27.35 22.49
N ASP A 776 20.63 26.67 22.36
CA ASP A 776 21.17 26.25 21.06
C ASP A 776 20.80 24.81 20.67
N ASP A 777 20.08 24.09 21.51
CA ASP A 777 19.47 22.82 21.10
C ASP A 777 18.35 23.09 20.08
N SER A 778 18.30 22.23 19.06
CA SER A 778 17.37 22.38 17.95
C SER A 778 16.63 21.07 17.71
N GLN A 779 15.45 21.18 17.09
CA GLN A 779 14.67 20.06 16.62
C GLN A 779 14.72 20.02 15.09
N LEU A 780 14.67 18.82 14.53
CA LEU A 780 14.39 18.57 13.14
C LEU A 780 13.28 17.53 13.01
N ASP A 781 12.66 17.44 11.83
CA ASP A 781 11.78 16.34 11.50
C ASP A 781 12.58 15.26 10.77
N ALA A 782 12.59 14.04 11.34
CA ALA A 782 13.43 12.96 10.82
C ALA A 782 13.06 12.58 9.38
N HIS A 783 11.76 12.63 9.02
CA HIS A 783 11.30 12.31 7.67
C HIS A 783 11.69 13.40 6.67
N ARG A 784 11.54 14.67 7.03
CA ARG A 784 11.95 15.81 6.19
C ARG A 784 13.46 15.83 5.98
N ALA A 785 14.24 15.69 7.04
CA ALA A 785 15.70 15.66 6.94
C ALA A 785 16.21 14.51 6.05
N VAL A 786 15.62 13.31 6.20
CA VAL A 786 15.94 12.16 5.33
C VAL A 786 15.52 12.43 3.89
N ALA A 787 14.33 12.95 3.63
CA ALA A 787 13.86 13.26 2.29
C ALA A 787 14.74 14.31 1.60
N TYR A 788 15.19 15.34 2.33
CA TYR A 788 16.11 16.35 1.85
C TYR A 788 17.47 15.75 1.47
N ILE A 789 18.05 14.92 2.35
CA ILE A 789 19.33 14.24 2.10
C ILE A 789 19.22 13.30 0.90
N GLU A 790 18.17 12.48 0.84
CA GLU A 790 17.91 11.53 -0.24
C GLU A 790 17.76 12.25 -1.58
N LYS A 791 16.95 13.32 -1.62
CA LYS A 791 16.79 14.17 -2.81
C LYS A 791 18.14 14.73 -3.28
N GLY A 792 18.93 15.28 -2.37
CA GLY A 792 20.26 15.81 -2.71
C GLY A 792 21.22 14.72 -3.21
N ASN A 793 21.15 13.50 -2.67
CA ASN A 793 21.96 12.39 -3.17
C ASN A 793 21.53 11.98 -4.59
N ARG A 794 20.22 11.99 -4.90
CA ARG A 794 19.68 11.67 -6.24
C ARG A 794 20.13 12.62 -7.34
N GLU A 795 20.55 13.83 -7.02
CA GLU A 795 21.10 14.76 -8.02
C GLU A 795 22.35 14.18 -8.71
N PHE A 796 23.16 13.42 -7.96
CA PHE A 796 24.34 12.71 -8.47
C PHE A 796 24.02 11.44 -9.27
N ALA A 797 22.76 10.99 -9.31
CA ALA A 797 22.37 9.83 -10.13
C ALA A 797 22.46 10.15 -11.64
N ARG A 798 22.23 11.41 -12.04
CA ARG A 798 22.39 11.86 -13.44
C ARG A 798 23.83 11.76 -13.93
N GLU A 799 24.78 11.89 -13.02
CA GLU A 799 26.22 11.72 -13.28
C GLU A 799 26.66 10.24 -13.20
N GLY A 800 25.72 9.32 -12.92
CA GLY A 800 26.01 7.91 -12.69
C GLY A 800 26.73 7.63 -11.38
N ARG A 801 26.78 8.60 -10.46
CA ARG A 801 27.54 8.51 -9.20
C ARG A 801 26.70 8.05 -8.01
N TYR A 802 25.38 7.93 -8.14
CA TYR A 802 24.53 7.47 -7.06
C TYR A 802 23.43 6.52 -7.52
N ALA A 803 23.15 5.49 -6.72
CA ALA A 803 22.02 4.59 -6.91
C ALA A 803 21.47 4.07 -5.58
N GLU A 804 20.19 3.74 -5.57
CA GLU A 804 19.46 3.26 -4.41
C GLU A 804 18.82 1.90 -4.71
N PHE A 805 18.91 0.97 -3.75
CA PHE A 805 18.41 -0.39 -3.86
C PHE A 805 17.61 -0.73 -2.59
N TYR A 806 16.38 -0.23 -2.51
CA TYR A 806 15.45 -0.52 -1.43
C TYR A 806 14.67 -1.82 -1.65
N HIS A 807 14.20 -2.44 -0.58
CA HIS A 807 13.60 -3.79 -0.59
C HIS A 807 14.54 -4.87 -1.16
N GLU A 808 15.84 -4.72 -0.89
CA GLU A 808 16.90 -5.64 -1.31
C GLU A 808 17.79 -6.00 -0.11
N PRO A 809 17.33 -6.89 0.80
CA PRO A 809 18.16 -7.31 1.93
C PRO A 809 19.51 -7.86 1.45
N VAL A 810 20.58 -7.45 2.12
CA VAL A 810 21.92 -8.00 1.95
C VAL A 810 22.00 -9.37 2.63
N THR A 811 22.46 -10.38 1.89
CA THR A 811 22.51 -11.78 2.32
C THR A 811 23.92 -12.34 2.40
N GLY A 812 24.93 -11.65 1.87
CA GLY A 812 26.31 -12.14 1.85
C GLY A 812 27.33 -11.09 1.47
N LEU A 813 28.60 -11.37 1.77
CA LEU A 813 29.75 -10.58 1.31
C LEU A 813 30.33 -11.18 0.03
N ILE A 814 30.73 -10.33 -0.90
CA ILE A 814 31.50 -10.72 -2.08
C ILE A 814 32.98 -10.44 -1.77
N ARG A 815 33.82 -11.45 -1.90
CA ARG A 815 35.27 -11.39 -1.63
C ARG A 815 36.06 -11.66 -2.90
N SER A 816 37.26 -11.12 -3.02
CA SER A 816 38.20 -11.59 -4.06
C SER A 816 38.51 -13.08 -3.83
N ASP A 817 38.65 -13.84 -4.91
CA ASP A 817 38.80 -15.30 -5.03
C ASP A 817 38.91 -16.12 -3.71
N GLY A 818 37.95 -17.02 -3.47
CA GLY A 818 38.09 -18.25 -2.68
C GLY A 818 38.70 -18.21 -1.27
N GLY A 819 38.68 -17.07 -0.56
CA GLY A 819 39.22 -16.96 0.81
C GLY A 819 39.97 -15.65 1.12
N SER A 820 40.00 -14.69 0.19
CA SER A 820 40.62 -13.38 0.44
C SER A 820 39.98 -12.64 1.62
N LYS A 821 40.79 -11.82 2.30
CA LYS A 821 40.33 -10.88 3.32
C LYS A 821 39.72 -9.61 2.72
N GLU A 822 39.81 -9.41 1.42
CA GLU A 822 39.32 -8.21 0.75
C GLU A 822 37.86 -8.36 0.34
N VAL A 823 37.01 -7.47 0.87
CA VAL A 823 35.60 -7.36 0.49
C VAL A 823 35.49 -6.47 -0.75
N THR A 824 34.87 -7.01 -1.80
CA THR A 824 34.69 -6.35 -3.11
C THR A 824 33.23 -6.01 -3.40
N GLY A 825 32.33 -6.27 -2.45
CA GLY A 825 30.92 -5.95 -2.57
C GLY A 825 30.02 -6.75 -1.63
N VAL A 826 28.72 -6.67 -1.90
CA VAL A 826 27.67 -7.40 -1.18
C VAL A 826 26.74 -8.11 -2.15
N GLN A 827 26.24 -9.25 -1.71
CA GLN A 827 25.16 -9.97 -2.38
C GLN A 827 23.83 -9.54 -1.73
N THR A 828 22.87 -9.15 -2.57
CA THR A 828 21.49 -8.88 -2.16
C THR A 828 20.59 -10.03 -2.60
N SER A 829 19.35 -10.04 -2.12
CA SER A 829 18.33 -11.00 -2.58
C SER A 829 18.02 -10.94 -4.08
N LYS A 830 18.40 -9.86 -4.78
CA LYS A 830 18.10 -9.66 -6.21
C LYS A 830 19.33 -9.57 -7.09
N ARG A 831 20.47 -9.06 -6.58
CA ARG A 831 21.65 -8.74 -7.39
C ARG A 831 22.94 -8.72 -6.57
N ASN A 832 24.05 -8.64 -7.28
CA ASN A 832 25.36 -8.36 -6.68
C ASN A 832 25.70 -6.88 -6.86
N LEU A 833 26.11 -6.22 -5.78
CA LEU A 833 26.59 -4.84 -5.78
C LEU A 833 28.09 -4.85 -5.46
N TYR A 834 28.91 -4.39 -6.40
CA TYR A 834 30.36 -4.37 -6.21
C TYR A 834 30.81 -2.99 -5.72
N GLY A 835 31.58 -2.96 -4.63
CA GLY A 835 32.20 -1.76 -4.05
C GLY A 835 33.72 -1.81 -4.23
N LYS A 836 34.29 -0.87 -4.99
CA LYS A 836 35.73 -0.87 -5.30
C LYS A 836 36.62 -0.44 -4.14
N LYS A 837 36.12 0.45 -3.27
CA LYS A 837 36.88 1.05 -2.16
C LYS A 837 36.35 0.68 -0.79
N ALA A 838 35.03 0.67 -0.59
CA ALA A 838 34.45 0.37 0.72
C ALA A 838 33.04 -0.21 0.66
N THR A 839 32.76 -1.12 1.59
CA THR A 839 31.43 -1.58 1.99
C THR A 839 31.19 -1.13 3.43
N ILE A 840 30.11 -0.42 3.70
CA ILE A 840 29.82 0.19 5.00
C ILE A 840 28.51 -0.37 5.53
N VAL A 841 28.53 -1.04 6.67
CA VAL A 841 27.33 -1.58 7.32
C VAL A 841 26.79 -0.57 8.32
N ALA A 842 25.64 0.02 7.99
CA ALA A 842 24.91 1.01 8.78
C ALA A 842 23.43 0.60 8.96
N ALA A 843 23.17 -0.70 9.14
CA ALA A 843 21.84 -1.31 9.13
C ALA A 843 21.06 -1.13 10.46
N GLY A 844 21.33 -0.07 11.22
CA GLY A 844 20.66 0.21 12.50
C GLY A 844 20.78 -0.96 13.49
N CYS A 845 19.68 -1.32 14.17
CA CYS A 845 19.67 -2.38 15.18
C CYS A 845 19.84 -3.80 14.60
N TRP A 846 19.76 -3.94 13.27
CA TRP A 846 20.05 -5.19 12.57
C TRP A 846 21.53 -5.39 12.26
N SER A 847 22.39 -4.40 12.52
CA SER A 847 23.82 -4.49 12.20
C SER A 847 24.49 -5.67 12.90
N GLY A 848 24.11 -5.97 14.15
CA GLY A 848 24.68 -7.11 14.89
C GLY A 848 24.35 -8.45 14.24
N SER A 849 23.06 -8.73 14.02
CA SER A 849 22.62 -9.98 13.39
C SER A 849 23.06 -10.10 11.93
N LEU A 850 23.07 -8.99 11.18
CA LEU A 850 23.57 -8.96 9.82
C LEU A 850 25.06 -9.31 9.79
N MET A 851 25.89 -8.69 10.63
CA MET A 851 27.33 -8.99 10.69
C MET A 851 27.59 -10.45 11.08
N HIS A 852 26.82 -11.02 12.01
CA HIS A 852 26.90 -12.44 12.33
C HIS A 852 26.70 -13.33 11.09
N GLU A 853 25.66 -13.08 10.31
CA GLU A 853 25.40 -13.84 9.08
C GLU A 853 26.47 -13.62 8.00
N LEU A 854 26.93 -12.37 7.83
CA LEU A 854 27.96 -12.03 6.84
C LEU A 854 29.33 -12.67 7.14
N LEU A 855 29.63 -12.93 8.41
CA LEU A 855 30.92 -13.47 8.84
C LEU A 855 30.95 -14.99 8.96
N LYS A 856 29.80 -15.66 8.94
CA LYS A 856 29.66 -17.12 9.11
C LYS A 856 30.58 -17.92 8.20
N ASP A 857 30.74 -17.49 6.95
CA ASP A 857 31.56 -18.15 5.93
C ASP A 857 32.97 -17.54 5.78
N CYS A 858 33.35 -16.61 6.66
CA CYS A 858 34.61 -15.87 6.60
C CYS A 858 35.74 -16.46 7.45
N ASN A 859 35.49 -17.51 8.25
CA ASN A 859 36.43 -18.06 9.24
C ASN A 859 36.96 -16.99 10.21
N ILE A 860 36.13 -15.98 10.48
CA ILE A 860 36.38 -14.88 11.43
C ILE A 860 35.28 -14.98 12.49
N SER A 861 35.68 -15.19 13.74
CA SER A 861 34.79 -15.08 14.89
C SER A 861 34.86 -13.65 15.39
N MET A 862 33.76 -12.90 15.23
CA MET A 862 33.61 -11.55 15.78
C MET A 862 32.13 -11.33 16.12
N ASP A 863 31.81 -11.07 17.38
CA ASP A 863 30.48 -10.67 17.80
C ASP A 863 30.32 -9.14 17.72
N VAL A 864 29.26 -8.66 17.09
CA VAL A 864 28.90 -7.24 17.05
C VAL A 864 27.69 -7.06 17.97
N PRO A 865 27.87 -6.61 19.23
CA PRO A 865 26.84 -6.71 20.27
C PRO A 865 25.77 -5.61 20.18
N VAL A 866 25.43 -5.18 18.95
CA VAL A 866 24.33 -4.25 18.69
C VAL A 866 23.01 -4.99 18.92
N LYS A 867 22.23 -4.54 19.91
CA LYS A 867 20.95 -5.13 20.27
C LYS A 867 19.79 -4.17 19.99
N PRO A 868 18.60 -4.66 19.61
CA PRO A 868 17.41 -3.83 19.52
C PRO A 868 16.92 -3.47 20.93
N ARG A 869 16.80 -2.17 21.23
CA ARG A 869 16.14 -1.65 22.43
C ARG A 869 14.89 -0.89 22.01
N LYS A 870 13.72 -1.46 22.27
CA LYS A 870 12.43 -0.90 21.88
C LYS A 870 12.11 0.32 22.74
N GLY A 871 11.46 1.30 22.12
CA GLY A 871 10.95 2.49 22.79
C GLY A 871 9.66 2.98 22.16
N HIS A 872 8.78 3.53 22.99
CA HIS A 872 7.50 4.10 22.61
C HIS A 872 7.52 5.64 22.72
N LEU A 873 6.87 6.31 21.78
CA LEU A 873 6.46 7.71 21.87
C LEU A 873 4.96 7.80 21.60
N LEU A 874 4.24 8.55 22.44
CA LEU A 874 2.84 8.88 22.23
C LEU A 874 2.74 10.21 21.49
N VAL A 875 2.10 10.22 20.33
CA VAL A 875 1.83 11.43 19.54
C VAL A 875 0.35 11.76 19.66
N VAL A 876 0.01 12.99 20.00
CA VAL A 876 -1.36 13.47 20.10
C VAL A 876 -1.56 14.61 19.12
N GLU A 877 -2.42 14.37 18.13
CA GLU A 877 -2.75 15.30 17.08
C GLU A 877 -3.82 16.29 17.54
N ASN A 878 -3.77 17.52 17.02
CA ASN A 878 -4.70 18.61 17.35
C ASN A 878 -4.80 18.88 18.86
N PHE A 879 -3.69 18.74 19.58
CA PHE A 879 -3.65 18.99 21.01
C PHE A 879 -3.55 20.50 21.30
N ASP A 880 -4.60 21.08 21.88
CA ASP A 880 -4.75 22.53 22.07
C ASP A 880 -4.84 22.95 23.56
N SER A 881 -4.71 22.00 24.48
CA SER A 881 -4.92 22.25 25.92
C SER A 881 -3.79 23.04 26.58
N PHE A 882 -2.59 23.03 25.99
CA PHE A 882 -1.47 23.91 26.34
C PHE A 882 -0.49 24.02 25.18
N HIS A 883 0.39 25.03 25.25
CA HIS A 883 1.48 25.25 24.31
C HIS A 883 2.82 24.91 24.96
N LEU A 884 3.74 24.30 24.21
CA LEU A 884 5.12 24.08 24.62
C LEU A 884 6.05 24.98 23.83
N ASN A 885 6.90 25.73 24.53
CA ASN A 885 7.88 26.61 23.89
C ASN A 885 9.21 25.88 23.58
N HIS A 886 9.57 24.90 24.41
CA HIS A 886 10.85 24.18 24.34
C HIS A 886 10.66 22.67 24.29
N GLY A 887 11.69 21.95 23.86
CA GLY A 887 11.78 20.50 24.08
C GLY A 887 12.13 20.22 25.53
N ILE A 888 11.34 19.38 26.20
CA ILE A 888 11.43 19.14 27.63
C ILE A 888 11.83 17.69 27.89
N MET A 889 12.71 17.48 28.87
CA MET A 889 13.15 16.18 29.35
C MET A 889 13.23 16.19 30.88
N GLU A 890 12.83 15.12 31.55
CA GLU A 890 13.06 14.99 33.00
C GLU A 890 14.54 14.71 33.32
N ALA A 891 15.02 15.17 34.48
CA ALA A 891 16.40 14.94 34.93
C ALA A 891 16.73 13.44 35.07
N GLY A 892 15.79 12.64 35.59
CA GLY A 892 15.94 11.19 35.77
C GLY A 892 16.18 10.41 34.47
N TYR A 893 15.91 10.99 33.30
CA TYR A 893 16.16 10.36 32.00
C TYR A 893 17.59 9.84 31.83
N ALA A 894 18.57 10.53 32.42
CA ALA A 894 19.97 10.16 32.36
C ALA A 894 20.27 8.86 33.14
N ASP A 895 19.63 8.65 34.29
CA ASP A 895 19.84 7.49 35.16
C ASP A 895 19.25 6.20 34.54
N HIS A 896 18.21 6.35 33.72
CA HIS A 896 17.56 5.26 33.00
C HIS A 896 18.30 4.80 31.73
N GLN A 897 19.34 5.52 31.28
CA GLN A 897 20.17 5.07 30.14
C GLN A 897 20.97 3.79 30.49
N SER A 898 21.42 3.68 31.74
CA SER A 898 22.21 2.55 32.27
C SER A 898 21.40 1.37 32.81
N ALA A 899 20.09 1.53 33.02
CA ALA A 899 19.26 0.50 33.64
C ALA A 899 18.47 -0.31 32.59
N SER A 900 18.79 -1.60 32.45
CA SER A 900 17.81 -2.71 32.23
C SER A 900 18.54 -4.01 31.86
N SER A 901 18.55 -4.99 32.79
CA SER A 901 18.90 -6.39 32.51
C SER A 901 17.68 -7.13 31.90
N PRO A 902 17.86 -8.20 31.10
CA PRO A 902 16.74 -8.97 30.57
C PRO A 902 16.01 -9.75 31.67
N GLY A 903 14.67 -9.63 31.76
CA GLY A 903 13.81 -10.57 32.51
C GLY A 903 13.15 -10.08 33.81
N LEU A 904 12.68 -8.83 33.89
CA LEU A 904 12.24 -8.23 35.17
C LEU A 904 10.76 -7.77 35.22
N ASP A 905 10.26 -7.63 36.46
CA ASP A 905 8.86 -7.40 36.89
C ASP A 905 8.23 -6.06 36.45
N VAL A 906 6.90 -5.93 36.61
CA VAL A 906 6.08 -4.78 36.15
C VAL A 906 6.48 -3.44 36.81
N GLU A 907 6.91 -3.45 38.08
CA GLU A 907 7.38 -2.23 38.79
C GLU A 907 8.68 -1.66 38.20
N GLU A 908 9.61 -2.50 37.72
CA GLU A 908 10.84 -2.03 37.09
C GLU A 908 10.64 -1.55 35.64
N ARG A 909 9.55 -1.96 34.96
CA ARG A 909 9.15 -1.36 33.67
C ARG A 909 8.74 0.10 33.83
N MET A 910 8.10 0.46 34.95
CA MET A 910 7.79 1.86 35.27
C MET A 910 9.06 2.69 35.48
N LEU A 911 10.12 2.11 36.06
CA LEU A 911 11.45 2.72 36.19
C LEU A 911 12.19 2.87 34.84
N SER A 912 11.62 2.49 33.70
CA SER A 912 12.26 2.67 32.37
C SER A 912 11.54 3.69 31.49
N ILE A 913 10.48 4.31 32.01
CA ILE A 913 9.66 5.30 31.33
C ILE A 913 10.02 6.68 31.86
N SER A 914 10.43 7.55 30.95
CA SER A 914 10.78 8.93 31.28
C SER A 914 9.89 9.92 30.55
N MET A 915 9.63 11.05 31.20
CA MET A 915 8.97 12.17 30.55
C MET A 915 9.94 12.86 29.59
N THR A 916 9.54 12.87 28.31
CA THR A 916 9.99 13.86 27.35
C THR A 916 8.75 14.48 26.70
N ALA A 917 8.81 15.74 26.32
CA ALA A 917 7.71 16.43 25.65
C ALA A 917 8.24 17.40 24.59
N THR A 918 7.74 17.28 23.36
CA THR A 918 8.13 18.14 22.23
C THR A 918 6.93 18.39 21.33
N ILE A 919 6.99 19.45 20.52
CA ILE A 919 6.02 19.70 19.45
C ILE A 919 6.67 19.36 18.10
N ASP A 920 6.13 18.41 17.36
CA ASP A 920 6.70 18.03 16.06
C ASP A 920 6.55 19.16 15.02
N ALA A 921 7.13 18.97 13.82
CA ALA A 921 7.09 19.99 12.77
C ALA A 921 5.66 20.34 12.32
N THR A 922 4.70 19.44 12.53
CA THR A 922 3.27 19.63 12.19
C THR A 922 2.42 20.19 13.33
N GLY A 923 3.00 20.40 14.52
CA GLY A 923 2.28 20.97 15.66
C GLY A 923 1.69 19.94 16.62
N ASN A 924 1.99 18.64 16.46
CA ASN A 924 1.47 17.61 17.35
C ASN A 924 2.32 17.50 18.62
N LEU A 925 1.67 17.17 19.73
CA LEU A 925 2.33 16.89 21.00
C LEU A 925 2.94 15.48 20.97
N VAL A 926 4.24 15.36 21.22
CA VAL A 926 4.95 14.07 21.31
C VAL A 926 5.46 13.86 22.73
N LEU A 927 5.04 12.77 23.36
CA LEU A 927 5.27 12.47 24.76
C LEU A 927 6.02 11.15 24.98
N GLY A 928 6.83 11.17 26.03
CA GLY A 928 7.41 9.99 26.68
C GLY A 928 8.69 9.47 26.06
N SER A 929 9.26 8.47 26.70
CA SER A 929 10.28 7.58 26.16
C SER A 929 10.29 6.34 27.03
N SER A 930 10.05 5.16 26.44
CA SER A 930 10.26 3.88 27.12
C SER A 930 11.55 3.19 26.64
N ARG A 931 12.05 2.23 27.42
CA ARG A 931 13.23 1.41 27.08
C ARG A 931 13.03 -0.04 27.51
N GLU A 932 12.92 -0.94 26.53
CA GLU A 932 12.70 -2.36 26.81
C GLU A 932 13.53 -3.27 25.88
N PHE A 933 14.12 -4.33 26.45
CA PHE A 933 14.80 -5.38 25.70
C PHE A 933 13.84 -6.55 25.43
N VAL A 934 13.09 -6.44 24.35
CA VAL A 934 12.11 -7.45 23.90
C VAL A 934 12.48 -8.07 22.55
N GLY A 935 13.76 -7.95 22.16
CA GLY A 935 14.21 -8.35 20.83
C GLY A 935 13.72 -7.38 19.75
N PHE A 936 13.31 -7.93 18.60
CA PHE A 936 12.88 -7.15 17.43
C PHE A 936 11.35 -6.91 17.39
N ASP A 937 10.65 -7.09 18.51
CA ASP A 937 9.23 -6.77 18.61
C ASP A 937 8.98 -5.26 18.48
N THR A 938 8.03 -4.87 17.64
CA THR A 938 7.62 -3.48 17.39
C THR A 938 6.15 -3.24 17.69
N GLU A 939 5.43 -4.20 18.28
CA GLU A 939 4.03 -4.03 18.66
C GLU A 939 3.91 -2.99 19.78
N ALA A 940 2.89 -2.13 19.69
CA ALA A 940 2.66 -1.12 20.71
C ALA A 940 2.08 -1.73 22.00
N ASP A 941 2.65 -1.38 23.15
CA ASP A 941 2.11 -1.77 24.47
C ASP A 941 1.26 -0.65 25.06
N GLU A 942 -0.07 -0.87 25.12
CA GLU A 942 -1.04 0.05 25.72
C GLU A 942 -0.77 0.35 27.20
N THR A 943 -0.16 -0.58 27.93
CA THR A 943 0.26 -0.37 29.32
C THR A 943 1.35 0.70 29.38
N ILE A 944 2.33 0.64 28.48
CA ILE A 944 3.42 1.61 28.39
C ILE A 944 2.89 2.97 27.94
N ILE A 945 1.94 3.01 26.99
CA ILE A 945 1.31 4.25 26.53
C ILE A 945 0.58 4.95 27.68
N ARG A 946 -0.19 4.20 28.48
CA ARG A 946 -0.86 4.73 29.67
C ARG A 946 0.16 5.26 30.68
N CYS A 947 1.22 4.52 30.94
CA CYS A 947 2.28 4.96 31.86
C CYS A 947 3.00 6.22 31.34
N ILE A 948 3.21 6.36 30.02
CA ILE A 948 3.74 7.60 29.41
C ILE A 948 2.80 8.78 29.66
N TRP A 949 1.50 8.59 29.49
CA TRP A 949 0.50 9.63 29.75
C TRP A 949 0.46 10.04 31.23
N GLU A 950 0.40 9.06 32.13
CA GLU A 950 0.41 9.28 33.58
C GLU A 950 1.68 10.00 34.03
N ARG A 951 2.85 9.57 33.51
CA ARG A 951 4.13 10.22 33.80
C ARG A 951 4.18 11.65 33.26
N ALA A 952 3.66 11.90 32.06
CA ALA A 952 3.55 13.27 31.54
C ALA A 952 2.61 14.13 32.40
N ALA A 953 1.50 13.58 32.90
CA ALA A 953 0.56 14.29 33.76
C ALA A 953 1.14 14.68 35.13
N GLU A 954 2.24 14.07 35.57
CA GLU A 954 3.00 14.56 36.71
C GLU A 954 3.64 15.93 36.46
N PHE A 955 4.05 16.21 35.22
CA PHE A 955 4.72 17.45 34.81
C PHE A 955 3.75 18.47 34.23
N PHE A 956 2.65 18.05 33.62
CA PHE A 956 1.65 18.94 33.00
C PHE A 956 0.31 18.79 33.73
N PRO A 957 -0.06 19.72 34.63
CA PRO A 957 -1.30 19.61 35.43
C PRO A 957 -2.55 19.41 34.56
N LYS A 958 -2.60 20.07 33.40
CA LYS A 958 -3.72 19.96 32.45
C LYS A 958 -3.97 18.54 31.94
N LEU A 959 -2.95 17.68 31.87
CA LEU A 959 -3.15 16.29 31.45
C LEU A 959 -3.85 15.44 32.52
N ARG A 960 -3.88 15.86 33.79
CA ARG A 960 -4.62 15.16 34.85
C ARG A 960 -6.13 15.31 34.69
N ASP A 961 -6.55 16.43 34.10
CA ASP A 961 -7.95 16.76 33.87
C ASP A 961 -8.48 16.11 32.59
N ILE A 962 -7.61 15.49 31.78
CA ILE A 962 -7.96 14.95 30.47
C ILE A 962 -7.65 13.45 30.43
N SER A 963 -8.69 12.67 30.16
CA SER A 963 -8.57 11.23 30.00
C SER A 963 -7.87 10.90 28.67
N LEU A 964 -6.88 10.01 28.70
CA LEU A 964 -6.17 9.51 27.52
C LEU A 964 -7.14 8.89 26.50
N GLU A 965 -8.24 8.30 26.95
CA GLU A 965 -9.30 7.73 26.13
C GLU A 965 -9.93 8.76 25.18
N SER A 966 -9.96 10.03 25.58
CA SER A 966 -10.46 11.14 24.76
C SER A 966 -9.67 11.32 23.45
N PHE A 967 -8.42 10.85 23.42
CA PHE A 967 -7.53 10.97 22.28
C PHE A 967 -7.36 9.67 21.48
N ILE A 968 -8.10 8.58 21.76
CA ILE A 968 -7.93 7.30 21.04
C ILE A 968 -7.97 7.46 19.51
N ARG A 969 -8.78 8.40 18.99
CA ARG A 969 -8.91 8.66 17.55
C ARG A 969 -7.84 9.59 16.97
N ASN A 970 -7.23 10.42 17.81
CA ASN A 970 -6.26 11.45 17.41
C ASN A 970 -4.86 11.16 17.98
N ARG A 971 -4.64 9.97 18.53
CA ARG A 971 -3.35 9.53 19.03
C ARG A 971 -2.70 8.57 18.05
N LYS A 972 -1.38 8.72 17.90
CA LYS A 972 -0.52 7.77 17.20
C LYS A 972 0.56 7.31 18.16
N VAL A 973 1.08 6.11 17.94
CA VAL A 973 2.16 5.57 18.75
C VAL A 973 3.32 5.28 17.83
N ARG A 974 4.48 5.89 18.09
CA ARG A 974 5.72 5.56 17.38
C ARG A 974 6.46 4.53 18.20
N VAL A 975 6.69 3.36 17.62
CA VAL A 975 7.51 2.30 18.22
C VAL A 975 8.79 2.15 17.40
N GLY A 976 9.94 2.26 18.07
CA GLY A 976 11.24 2.22 17.41
C GLY A 976 12.22 1.30 18.11
N LEU A 977 13.02 0.56 17.33
CA LEU A 977 14.12 -0.26 17.82
C LEU A 977 15.44 0.51 17.74
N ARG A 978 15.90 1.04 18.88
CA ARG A 978 17.16 1.76 18.97
C ARG A 978 18.34 0.77 18.87
N PRO A 979 19.38 1.04 18.06
CA PRO A 979 20.58 0.22 18.00
C PRO A 979 21.42 0.43 19.27
N TYR A 980 21.16 -0.37 20.31
CA TYR A 980 21.85 -0.28 21.59
C TYR A 980 23.20 -0.98 21.54
N MET A 981 24.23 -0.32 22.07
CA MET A 981 25.54 -0.91 22.34
C MET A 981 25.77 -0.99 23.86
N PRO A 982 26.27 -2.11 24.41
CA PRO A 982 26.41 -2.31 25.86
C PRO A 982 27.28 -1.28 26.60
N ASP A 983 28.27 -0.71 25.95
CA ASP A 983 29.17 0.30 26.50
C ASP A 983 28.68 1.74 26.27
N GLY A 984 27.48 1.91 25.70
CA GLY A 984 26.81 3.19 25.51
C GLY A 984 27.38 4.06 24.37
N LYS A 985 28.32 3.54 23.57
CA LYS A 985 28.99 4.29 22.50
C LYS A 985 28.72 3.64 21.14
N PRO A 986 28.54 4.39 20.05
CA PRO A 986 28.47 3.78 18.73
C PRO A 986 29.76 3.04 18.38
N VAL A 987 29.67 2.06 17.49
CA VAL A 987 30.81 1.35 16.91
C VAL A 987 30.98 1.84 15.47
N ILE A 988 32.12 2.49 15.22
CA ILE A 988 32.44 3.17 13.97
C ILE A 988 33.89 2.82 13.60
N GLY A 989 34.08 2.13 12.47
CA GLY A 989 35.43 1.88 11.93
C GLY A 989 35.55 0.62 11.08
N SER A 990 36.78 0.33 10.68
CA SER A 990 37.13 -0.85 9.88
C SER A 990 36.95 -2.15 10.66
N VAL A 991 36.41 -3.17 10.01
CA VAL A 991 36.23 -4.51 10.58
C VAL A 991 37.56 -5.28 10.59
N PRO A 992 38.09 -5.69 11.75
CA PRO A 992 39.35 -6.43 11.81
C PRO A 992 39.30 -7.73 11.01
N GLY A 993 40.35 -7.98 10.22
CA GLY A 993 40.44 -9.21 9.42
C GLY A 993 39.74 -9.15 8.06
N LEU A 994 38.95 -8.11 7.78
CA LEU A 994 38.34 -7.86 6.47
C LEU A 994 38.70 -6.47 5.94
N GLN A 995 39.46 -6.42 4.85
CA GLN A 995 39.79 -5.16 4.16
C GLN A 995 38.54 -4.62 3.46
N ASN A 996 38.43 -3.29 3.39
CA ASN A 996 37.35 -2.54 2.76
C ASN A 996 35.96 -2.72 3.40
N LEU A 997 35.83 -3.38 4.56
CA LEU A 997 34.57 -3.48 5.31
C LEU A 997 34.59 -2.57 6.53
N TYR A 998 33.55 -1.75 6.68
CA TYR A 998 33.39 -0.80 7.77
C TYR A 998 32.04 -0.99 8.45
N LEU A 999 31.96 -0.65 9.73
CA LEU A 999 30.75 -0.68 10.54
C LEU A 999 30.45 0.73 11.06
N ALA A 1000 29.19 1.14 11.05
CA ALA A 1000 28.69 2.39 11.63
C ALA A 1000 27.31 2.18 12.24
N ALA A 1001 27.26 1.73 13.49
CA ALA A 1001 26.02 1.38 14.19
C ALA A 1001 26.11 1.66 15.70
N GLY A 1002 25.04 1.39 16.45
CA GLY A 1002 25.07 1.48 17.92
C GLY A 1002 24.74 2.85 18.51
N HIS A 1003 24.16 3.77 17.73
CA HIS A 1003 23.89 5.15 18.15
C HIS A 1003 22.72 5.34 19.14
N GLU A 1004 22.09 4.26 19.61
CA GLU A 1004 20.89 4.27 20.48
C GLU A 1004 19.84 5.31 19.99
N GLY A 1005 19.36 6.20 20.86
CA GLY A 1005 18.46 7.30 20.57
C GLY A 1005 19.16 8.56 20.06
N GLY A 1006 20.50 8.56 19.99
CA GLY A 1006 21.33 9.68 19.53
C GLY A 1006 21.63 9.64 18.03
N GLY A 1007 20.95 8.80 17.25
CA GLY A 1007 21.21 8.62 15.81
C GLY A 1007 21.19 9.92 15.01
N LEU A 1008 20.17 10.76 15.19
CA LEU A 1008 20.11 12.09 14.55
C LEU A 1008 21.22 13.02 15.06
N SER A 1009 21.44 13.04 16.37
CA SER A 1009 22.42 13.94 17.02
C SER A 1009 23.87 13.65 16.65
N MET A 1010 24.18 12.47 16.12
CA MET A 1010 25.55 12.06 15.76
C MET A 1010 25.70 11.68 14.27
N ALA A 1011 24.66 11.85 13.44
CA ALA A 1011 24.64 11.37 12.06
C ALA A 1011 25.70 12.02 11.17
N LEU A 1012 25.75 13.36 11.11
CA LEU A 1012 26.66 14.09 10.24
C LEU A 1012 28.12 13.93 10.70
N GLY A 1013 28.37 13.92 12.01
CA GLY A 1013 29.70 13.63 12.55
C GLY A 1013 30.17 12.21 12.25
N THR A 1014 29.26 11.22 12.32
CA THR A 1014 29.57 9.83 11.94
C THR A 1014 29.88 9.73 10.44
N ALA A 1015 29.13 10.45 9.60
CA ALA A 1015 29.34 10.47 8.17
C ALA A 1015 30.71 11.05 7.78
N GLU A 1016 31.09 12.17 8.39
CA GLU A 1016 32.41 12.78 8.21
C GLU A 1016 33.52 11.81 8.65
N MET A 1017 33.42 11.24 9.85
CA MET A 1017 34.41 10.29 10.38
C MET A 1017 34.60 9.06 9.48
N VAL A 1018 33.51 8.44 8.99
CA VAL A 1018 33.60 7.28 8.10
C VAL A 1018 34.22 7.67 6.75
N SER A 1019 33.87 8.85 6.23
CA SER A 1019 34.46 9.35 4.97
C SER A 1019 35.96 9.60 5.11
N ASP A 1020 36.39 10.23 6.21
CA ASP A 1020 37.80 10.50 6.48
C ASP A 1020 38.61 9.21 6.61
N MET A 1021 38.06 8.18 7.28
CA MET A 1021 38.71 6.86 7.35
C MET A 1021 38.88 6.21 5.97
N VAL A 1022 37.83 6.20 5.14
CA VAL A 1022 37.85 5.54 3.82
C VAL A 1022 38.72 6.31 2.81
N LEU A 1023 38.80 7.64 2.95
CA LEU A 1023 39.60 8.52 2.08
C LEU A 1023 41.02 8.77 2.62
N GLU A 1024 41.37 8.18 3.77
CA GLU A 1024 42.65 8.38 4.46
C GLU A 1024 42.96 9.86 4.76
N LYS A 1025 41.93 10.64 5.13
CA LYS A 1025 42.06 12.04 5.54
C LYS A 1025 42.27 12.14 7.07
N PRO A 1026 42.91 13.22 7.56
CA PRO A 1026 42.98 13.49 8.99
C PRO A 1026 41.59 13.66 9.61
N SER A 1027 41.26 12.83 10.60
CA SER A 1027 39.95 12.87 11.27
C SER A 1027 39.75 14.14 12.08
N GLN A 1028 38.57 14.76 11.98
CA GLN A 1028 38.18 15.93 12.80
C GLN A 1028 37.84 15.58 14.26
N VAL A 1029 37.49 14.32 14.51
CA VAL A 1029 37.15 13.78 15.84
C VAL A 1029 38.00 12.53 16.08
N ASP A 1030 38.55 12.35 17.29
CA ASP A 1030 39.29 11.13 17.60
C ASP A 1030 38.38 9.89 17.48
N SER A 1031 38.74 8.97 16.58
CA SER A 1031 37.98 7.76 16.32
C SER A 1031 38.34 6.59 17.25
N SER A 1032 39.39 6.73 18.06
CA SER A 1032 39.96 5.63 18.85
C SER A 1032 38.92 4.94 19.75
N ALA A 1033 38.02 5.72 20.37
CA ALA A 1033 36.95 5.24 21.24
C ALA A 1033 35.84 4.48 20.51
N PHE A 1034 35.68 4.67 19.19
CA PHE A 1034 34.59 4.09 18.40
C PHE A 1034 34.99 2.81 17.65
N GLY A 1035 36.28 2.48 17.60
CA GLY A 1035 36.80 1.39 16.79
C GLY A 1035 36.17 0.02 17.09
N VAL A 1036 36.07 -0.82 16.06
CA VAL A 1036 35.54 -2.20 16.16
C VAL A 1036 36.45 -3.10 17.00
N LYS A 1037 37.78 -2.90 16.89
CA LYS A 1037 38.79 -3.73 17.55
C LYS A 1037 38.69 -3.61 19.08
N GLY A 1038 38.54 -4.75 19.76
CA GLY A 1038 38.48 -4.82 21.23
C GLY A 1038 37.09 -4.54 21.83
N ARG A 1039 36.11 -4.15 20.99
CA ARG A 1039 34.70 -3.94 21.37
C ARG A 1039 33.78 -4.98 20.74
N CYS A 1040 34.19 -5.55 19.61
CA CYS A 1040 33.55 -6.67 18.94
C CYS A 1040 34.50 -7.87 18.98
N CYS A 1041 34.19 -8.89 19.79
CA CYS A 1041 35.08 -10.03 20.12
C CYS A 1041 34.46 -11.36 19.72
#